data_AF-A0A451AIR4-F1
#
_entry.id   AF-A0A451AIR4-F1
#
_cell.length_a   1.000
_cell.length_b   1.000
_cell.length_c   1.000
_cell.angle_alpha   90.00
_cell.angle_beta   90.00
_cell.angle_gamma   90.00
#
_symmetry.space_group_name_H-M   'P 1'
#
loop_
_entity.id
_entity.type
_entity.pdbx_description
1 polymer ?
#
loop_
_entity_poly.entity_id
_entity_poly.type
_entity_poly.pdbx_seq_one_letter_code
_entity_poly.pdbx_strand_id
1 'polypeptide(L)'
;MELIKTKIFEMRYFSALLMLFVNLTGCSILLYEHSATPDPKISEGMVFPERIPLKVAIKFISNTHSDSVPISLHPLRKDKHILSIADVKVLSATKKLFTEIFTRIFSDVRVLEENPNINDIFDLKINVRTVSKKSDWRAVKSDKERISAYIKYEVSILSGKEEIANFTVEDRKSISLYGKKYSLSIDNFISTRNELTNLKELTNLKELTNLKELTNLKELTNLEERIGSYDFDKKVYEAYSNTHTKAHLNRTYLNDNVKDAFESAMNRAGEEFLDKFKRFMDTENNPISKLVEQNELPADLVFGEINFSDESSKFPNQAIDVRQPSTLTIPIHNNGQGKAFDTRLDISLGNNIPIEIIGDRAFGSIRPGEEKKIRLQIQGGLDLMDGIAKLTIRAKEKRGYDSKEILFKIPTRALRPPEIVITGYKIKDGNAGFASGNDNRIPENGETVELIPILKNHGIGPAIDVELAITEINDGLDVKERSLTIPWILPGQSALRTLVFSIPRTHSGKRIDIGLTATDSRKDVFHTRKTLSLDMQTRRPILSYTHKITDHGNGHLENGDEGDIEIRLTNNGNLDAHSVVIELDAKGISLPKSHVELDRIAAGFKVAPQIFPFHIPRTFDRKGAKLGIRIRQADFPEIVDVIPLPIRQIRPDFEIIHNIITDGGNIVEQGKPLEIPVKVKNIGQLDAKDVSLEIQTDADNFLQKGVRLNATSERRIRIGSIPAKRESNPRRFIIDVQRRAEVGELPIRFRITQKDFPTQKRLVAVKIRASQPEERTVVRGDTARQYTNNMPPIINVVLPKNRRVTTGNSFVNFKSFVDDDRGIYKVILTVNGKEIKDLQPDETDPKKRIIETRIPLRGGENKIQIIAYDIDKNPNEVIIYVTRKTNDAIYGKRVALVIGNSKYSSNSLRNPKNDAEDMERVLKEIGFKVALGIDLNRQEMEKYIERFRKNMLDGDAGLFFYAGHANQYNGINYLLPVEFNVNTLEDKDDNEI
;
A
#
# COMPACT_ATOMS: atom_id res chain seq x y z
N MET A 1 20.69 -51.05 -73.67
CA MET A 1 19.50 -51.00 -74.56
C MET A 1 18.21 -50.77 -73.78
N GLU A 2 17.84 -51.60 -72.78
CA GLU A 2 16.75 -51.29 -71.84
C GLU A 2 16.99 -49.99 -71.06
N LEU A 3 18.20 -49.80 -70.51
CA LEU A 3 18.63 -48.54 -69.88
C LEU A 3 18.52 -47.32 -70.84
N ILE A 4 18.74 -47.55 -72.14
CA ILE A 4 18.63 -46.53 -73.19
C ILE A 4 17.15 -46.24 -73.47
N LYS A 5 16.27 -47.25 -73.48
CA LYS A 5 14.81 -47.08 -73.59
C LYS A 5 14.22 -46.33 -72.39
N THR A 6 14.71 -46.59 -71.18
CA THR A 6 14.32 -45.86 -69.95
C THR A 6 14.82 -44.41 -69.98
N LYS A 7 16.06 -44.17 -70.44
CA LYS A 7 16.61 -42.81 -70.64
C LYS A 7 15.90 -42.03 -71.78
N ILE A 8 15.44 -42.73 -72.81
CA ILE A 8 14.59 -42.17 -73.87
C ILE A 8 13.18 -41.83 -73.33
N PHE A 9 12.68 -42.57 -72.33
CA PHE A 9 11.45 -42.23 -71.61
C PHE A 9 11.64 -40.98 -70.71
N GLU A 10 12.81 -40.82 -70.09
CA GLU A 10 13.22 -39.58 -69.39
C GLU A 10 13.29 -38.35 -70.34
N MET A 11 13.61 -38.54 -71.63
CA MET A 11 13.59 -37.46 -72.63
C MET A 11 12.19 -36.91 -72.96
N ARG A 12 11.09 -37.63 -72.68
CA ARG A 12 9.72 -37.09 -72.86
C ARG A 12 9.40 -35.94 -71.89
N TYR A 13 10.06 -35.89 -70.74
CA TYR A 13 9.98 -34.74 -69.82
C TYR A 13 10.93 -33.61 -70.23
N PHE A 14 12.03 -33.95 -70.90
CA PHE A 14 12.96 -32.97 -71.45
C PHE A 14 12.36 -32.17 -72.61
N SER A 15 11.50 -32.77 -73.44
CA SER A 15 10.76 -32.06 -74.49
C SER A 15 9.77 -31.04 -73.91
N ALA A 16 9.10 -31.34 -72.78
CA ALA A 16 8.27 -30.37 -72.06
C ALA A 16 9.07 -29.19 -71.50
N LEU A 17 10.30 -29.43 -71.03
CA LEU A 17 11.24 -28.41 -70.56
C LEU A 17 11.77 -27.53 -71.70
N LEU A 18 12.04 -28.12 -72.86
CA LEU A 18 12.42 -27.40 -74.08
C LEU A 18 11.27 -26.55 -74.63
N MET A 19 10.02 -27.03 -74.52
CA MET A 19 8.81 -26.27 -74.88
C MET A 19 8.58 -25.06 -73.96
N LEU A 20 8.88 -25.19 -72.66
CA LEU A 20 8.85 -24.06 -71.74
C LEU A 20 9.85 -22.96 -72.16
N PHE A 21 11.06 -23.37 -72.59
CA PHE A 21 12.12 -22.46 -73.04
C PHE A 21 11.76 -21.69 -74.32
N VAL A 22 11.16 -22.35 -75.31
CA VAL A 22 10.69 -21.72 -76.56
C VAL A 22 9.49 -20.79 -76.30
N ASN A 23 8.57 -21.17 -75.41
CA ASN A 23 7.43 -20.35 -75.03
C ASN A 23 7.83 -19.07 -74.28
N LEU A 24 8.88 -19.14 -73.43
CA LEU A 24 9.42 -18.01 -72.68
C LEU A 24 10.17 -17.01 -73.56
N THR A 25 10.86 -17.47 -74.60
CA THR A 25 11.56 -16.62 -75.58
C THR A 25 10.60 -15.97 -76.58
N GLY A 26 9.51 -16.65 -76.98
CA GLY A 26 8.47 -16.07 -77.83
C GLY A 26 7.65 -14.95 -77.17
N CYS A 27 7.41 -15.04 -75.86
CA CYS A 27 6.70 -14.00 -75.08
C CYS A 27 7.55 -12.74 -74.82
N SER A 28 8.88 -12.87 -74.74
CA SER A 28 9.78 -11.72 -74.54
C SER A 28 9.91 -10.85 -75.81
N ILE A 29 9.77 -11.44 -77.00
CA ILE A 29 9.73 -10.70 -78.28
C ILE A 29 8.44 -9.87 -78.41
N LEU A 30 7.28 -10.43 -78.01
CA LEU A 30 5.97 -9.75 -78.00
C LEU A 30 5.93 -8.51 -77.08
N LEU A 31 6.61 -8.56 -75.94
CA LEU A 31 6.67 -7.47 -74.97
C LEU A 31 7.66 -6.37 -75.38
N TYR A 32 8.68 -6.68 -76.18
CA TYR A 32 9.68 -5.71 -76.64
C TYR A 32 9.14 -4.81 -77.77
N GLU A 33 8.35 -5.35 -78.71
CA GLU A 33 7.77 -4.56 -79.82
C GLU A 33 6.65 -3.60 -79.38
N HIS A 34 5.90 -3.90 -78.31
CA HIS A 34 4.85 -3.00 -77.78
C HIS A 34 5.39 -1.81 -76.96
N SER A 35 6.71 -1.68 -76.81
CA SER A 35 7.36 -0.54 -76.16
C SER A 35 7.72 0.61 -77.13
N ALA A 36 7.48 0.46 -78.45
CA ALA A 36 7.74 1.48 -79.47
C ALA A 36 6.44 2.01 -80.11
N THR A 37 6.09 3.27 -79.78
CA THR A 37 5.05 4.17 -80.35
C THR A 37 3.57 3.74 -80.31
N PRO A 38 2.66 4.53 -79.71
CA PRO A 38 1.21 4.30 -79.79
C PRO A 38 0.57 5.17 -80.89
N ASP A 39 0.16 4.58 -82.01
CA ASP A 39 -0.75 5.21 -82.99
C ASP A 39 -2.06 4.37 -83.08
N PRO A 40 -3.27 4.92 -82.92
CA PRO A 40 -4.50 4.14 -82.75
C PRO A 40 -5.05 3.47 -84.02
N LYS A 41 -4.30 3.44 -85.14
CA LYS A 41 -4.70 2.78 -86.40
C LYS A 41 -3.74 1.64 -86.80
N ILE A 42 -3.33 0.82 -85.84
CA ILE A 42 -2.59 -0.42 -86.13
C ILE A 42 -3.55 -1.60 -86.01
N SER A 43 -4.21 -1.96 -87.10
CA SER A 43 -4.94 -3.23 -87.21
C SER A 43 -4.42 -4.16 -88.31
N GLU A 44 -3.26 -3.90 -88.94
CA GLU A 44 -2.76 -4.75 -90.05
C GLU A 44 -1.24 -5.09 -90.06
N GLY A 45 -0.48 -4.75 -89.01
CA GLY A 45 1.00 -4.72 -89.11
C GLY A 45 1.86 -5.60 -88.20
N MET A 46 1.33 -6.57 -87.42
CA MET A 46 2.20 -7.46 -86.62
C MET A 46 2.83 -8.57 -87.49
N VAL A 47 4.16 -8.62 -87.60
CA VAL A 47 4.90 -9.66 -88.33
C VAL A 47 5.93 -10.28 -87.39
N PHE A 48 5.68 -11.49 -86.90
CA PHE A 48 6.72 -12.30 -86.24
C PHE A 48 7.75 -12.77 -87.27
N PRO A 49 9.05 -12.88 -86.92
CA PRO A 49 10.04 -13.44 -87.83
C PRO A 49 9.68 -14.89 -88.20
N GLU A 50 9.60 -15.19 -89.50
CA GLU A 50 9.19 -16.52 -90.02
C GLU A 50 10.14 -17.67 -89.63
N ARG A 51 11.34 -17.38 -89.11
CA ARG A 51 12.27 -18.39 -88.57
C ARG A 51 13.05 -17.85 -87.38
N ILE A 52 13.04 -18.60 -86.29
CA ILE A 52 13.99 -18.44 -85.17
C ILE A 52 14.89 -19.69 -85.15
N PRO A 53 16.03 -19.69 -85.85
CA PRO A 53 16.91 -20.86 -85.86
C PRO A 53 17.77 -20.88 -84.59
N LEU A 54 17.41 -21.71 -83.62
CA LEU A 54 18.31 -22.10 -82.53
C LEU A 54 19.11 -23.33 -82.97
N LYS A 55 20.44 -23.25 -82.97
CA LYS A 55 21.33 -24.39 -83.17
C LYS A 55 22.18 -24.58 -81.92
N VAL A 56 21.97 -25.70 -81.23
CA VAL A 56 22.76 -26.11 -80.06
C VAL A 56 23.51 -27.38 -80.42
N ALA A 57 24.82 -27.42 -80.18
CA ALA A 57 25.65 -28.62 -80.30
C ALA A 57 26.17 -29.01 -78.91
N ILE A 58 26.08 -30.30 -78.56
CA ILE A 58 26.48 -30.85 -77.27
C ILE A 58 27.70 -31.74 -77.50
N LYS A 59 28.87 -31.33 -77.03
CA LYS A 59 30.11 -32.09 -77.19
C LYS A 59 30.53 -32.71 -75.86
N PHE A 60 30.71 -34.02 -75.83
CA PHE A 60 31.25 -34.75 -74.68
C PHE A 60 32.78 -34.68 -74.71
N ILE A 61 33.41 -34.27 -73.59
CA ILE A 61 34.87 -34.23 -73.47
C ILE A 61 35.26 -35.29 -72.46
N SER A 62 35.97 -36.34 -72.88
CA SER A 62 36.50 -37.33 -71.94
C SER A 62 37.64 -36.71 -71.15
N ASN A 63 37.55 -36.68 -69.83
CA ASN A 63 38.70 -36.39 -68.97
C ASN A 63 38.86 -37.54 -67.97
N THR A 64 40.04 -38.15 -67.94
CA THR A 64 40.26 -39.50 -67.41
C THR A 64 40.31 -39.63 -65.88
N HIS A 65 39.97 -38.60 -65.10
CA HIS A 65 40.04 -38.67 -63.63
C HIS A 65 38.93 -37.93 -62.86
N SER A 66 37.69 -37.93 -63.37
CA SER A 66 36.52 -37.57 -62.54
C SER A 66 35.31 -38.46 -62.84
N ASP A 67 34.57 -38.86 -61.80
CA ASP A 67 33.34 -39.68 -61.87
C ASP A 67 32.14 -38.99 -62.58
N SER A 68 32.40 -38.00 -63.44
CA SER A 68 31.39 -37.31 -64.24
C SER A 68 31.99 -36.75 -65.53
N VAL A 69 31.31 -36.94 -66.67
CA VAL A 69 31.70 -36.37 -67.97
C VAL A 69 31.22 -34.91 -68.05
N PRO A 70 32.09 -33.90 -68.18
CA PRO A 70 31.65 -32.51 -68.31
C PRO A 70 31.05 -32.23 -69.70
N ILE A 71 29.88 -31.58 -69.73
CA ILE A 71 29.15 -31.20 -70.96
C ILE A 71 29.32 -29.71 -71.24
N SER A 72 29.71 -29.35 -72.48
CA SER A 72 29.88 -27.95 -72.91
C SER A 72 28.88 -27.54 -74.02
N LEU A 73 28.25 -26.37 -73.89
CA LEU A 73 27.30 -25.80 -74.86
C LEU A 73 27.96 -24.67 -75.68
N HIS A 74 27.98 -24.78 -77.02
CA HIS A 74 28.53 -23.75 -77.91
C HIS A 74 27.53 -23.27 -78.99
N PRO A 75 27.46 -21.96 -79.30
CA PRO A 75 26.76 -21.45 -80.48
C PRO A 75 27.61 -21.64 -81.76
N LEU A 76 26.99 -22.12 -82.86
CA LEU A 76 27.64 -22.22 -84.17
C LEU A 76 27.77 -20.83 -84.83
N ARG A 77 28.97 -20.46 -85.29
CA ARG A 77 29.28 -19.12 -85.83
C ARG A 77 28.71 -18.86 -87.23
N LYS A 78 28.23 -17.62 -87.40
CA LYS A 78 28.00 -16.80 -88.62
C LYS A 78 26.85 -17.22 -89.56
N ASP A 79 25.68 -16.61 -89.33
CA ASP A 79 24.80 -16.12 -90.39
C ASP A 79 24.24 -14.74 -89.97
N LYS A 80 24.29 -13.76 -90.86
CA LYS A 80 24.17 -12.32 -90.58
C LYS A 80 22.75 -11.77 -90.34
N HIS A 81 21.73 -12.63 -90.23
CA HIS A 81 20.33 -12.20 -90.03
C HIS A 81 19.58 -12.97 -88.93
N ILE A 82 20.29 -13.40 -87.90
CA ILE A 82 19.70 -14.10 -86.75
C ILE A 82 20.09 -13.31 -85.50
N LEU A 83 19.11 -12.96 -84.66
CA LEU A 83 19.34 -12.45 -83.31
C LEU A 83 20.32 -13.39 -82.60
N SER A 84 21.51 -12.89 -82.26
CA SER A 84 22.46 -13.69 -81.51
C SER A 84 21.94 -13.86 -80.08
N ILE A 85 22.15 -15.02 -79.45
CA ILE A 85 21.80 -15.25 -78.03
C ILE A 85 22.47 -14.23 -77.09
N ALA A 86 23.48 -13.49 -77.56
CA ALA A 86 24.09 -12.40 -76.78
C ALA A 86 23.21 -11.13 -76.70
N ASP A 87 22.22 -10.97 -77.58
CA ASP A 87 21.36 -9.77 -77.64
C ASP A 87 19.99 -9.96 -76.94
N VAL A 88 19.73 -11.16 -76.41
CA VAL A 88 18.60 -11.46 -75.53
C VAL A 88 19.15 -11.71 -74.12
N LYS A 89 19.20 -10.67 -73.28
CA LYS A 89 19.52 -10.80 -71.86
C LYS A 89 18.36 -11.51 -71.12
N VAL A 90 18.26 -12.82 -71.30
CA VAL A 90 17.48 -13.73 -70.46
C VAL A 90 18.45 -14.74 -69.84
N LEU A 91 18.97 -14.30 -68.70
CA LEU A 91 19.40 -14.98 -67.48
C LEU A 91 20.20 -16.30 -67.51
N SER A 92 21.38 -16.21 -66.88
CA SER A 92 22.28 -17.29 -66.46
C SER A 92 21.63 -18.43 -65.67
N ALA A 93 20.52 -18.18 -64.99
CA ALA A 93 19.77 -19.17 -64.22
C ALA A 93 19.19 -20.29 -65.09
N THR A 94 18.64 -19.95 -66.26
CA THR A 94 18.06 -20.94 -67.19
C THR A 94 19.13 -21.85 -67.77
N LYS A 95 20.30 -21.29 -68.08
CA LYS A 95 21.46 -22.06 -68.54
C LYS A 95 21.98 -23.00 -67.44
N LYS A 96 22.03 -22.53 -66.19
CA LYS A 96 22.48 -23.33 -65.03
C LYS A 96 21.51 -24.46 -64.67
N LEU A 97 20.20 -24.18 -64.67
CA LEU A 97 19.14 -25.15 -64.42
C LEU A 97 19.15 -26.27 -65.47
N PHE A 98 19.32 -25.89 -66.75
CA PHE A 98 19.41 -26.85 -67.85
C PHE A 98 20.64 -27.74 -67.71
N THR A 99 21.81 -27.17 -67.40
CA THR A 99 23.03 -27.93 -67.15
C THR A 99 22.90 -28.86 -65.94
N GLU A 100 22.34 -28.42 -64.81
CA GLU A 100 22.19 -29.26 -63.61
C GLU A 100 21.21 -30.42 -63.80
N ILE A 101 20.06 -30.19 -64.47
CA ILE A 101 19.10 -31.25 -64.78
C ILE A 101 19.74 -32.29 -65.72
N PHE A 102 20.42 -31.82 -66.77
CA PHE A 102 21.02 -32.72 -67.75
C PHE A 102 22.18 -33.53 -67.17
N THR A 103 23.07 -32.90 -66.40
CA THR A 103 24.18 -33.58 -65.73
C THR A 103 23.69 -34.66 -64.78
N ARG A 104 22.55 -34.47 -64.10
CA ARG A 104 22.00 -35.42 -63.12
C ARG A 104 21.16 -36.53 -63.75
N ILE A 105 20.52 -36.26 -64.90
CA ILE A 105 19.87 -37.31 -65.69
C ILE A 105 20.94 -38.23 -66.30
N PHE A 106 22.07 -37.70 -66.76
CA PHE A 106 23.09 -38.51 -67.45
C PHE A 106 24.33 -38.85 -66.60
N SER A 107 24.36 -38.51 -65.31
CA SER A 107 25.51 -38.74 -64.42
C SER A 107 25.90 -40.20 -64.29
N ASP A 108 24.95 -41.12 -64.49
CA ASP A 108 25.14 -42.55 -64.23
C ASP A 108 25.45 -43.36 -65.51
N VAL A 109 25.69 -42.71 -66.66
CA VAL A 109 26.06 -43.38 -67.91
C VAL A 109 27.59 -43.56 -67.96
N ARG A 110 28.10 -44.74 -67.55
CA ARG A 110 29.49 -45.14 -67.85
C ARG A 110 29.62 -45.50 -69.33
N VAL A 111 30.51 -44.82 -70.05
CA VAL A 111 30.94 -45.25 -71.38
C VAL A 111 31.89 -46.44 -71.19
N LEU A 112 31.51 -47.61 -71.70
CA LEU A 112 32.42 -48.76 -71.77
C LEU A 112 33.49 -48.44 -72.83
N GLU A 113 34.76 -48.42 -72.41
CA GLU A 113 35.93 -48.33 -73.28
C GLU A 113 35.91 -49.50 -74.26
N GLU A 114 35.63 -49.26 -75.56
CA GLU A 114 36.11 -50.05 -76.73
C GLU A 114 35.32 -49.69 -78.02
N ASN A 115 35.39 -48.42 -78.49
CA ASN A 115 35.26 -48.13 -79.94
C ASN A 115 35.67 -46.68 -80.29
N PRO A 116 36.75 -46.44 -81.06
CA PRO A 116 37.23 -45.08 -81.35
C PRO A 116 36.34 -44.25 -82.29
N ASN A 117 35.35 -44.86 -82.96
CA ASN A 117 34.47 -44.17 -83.91
C ASN A 117 33.13 -43.69 -83.31
N ILE A 118 32.97 -43.77 -81.99
CA ILE A 118 31.72 -43.34 -81.29
C ILE A 118 31.58 -41.82 -81.18
N ASN A 119 32.64 -41.05 -81.41
CA ASN A 119 32.60 -39.59 -81.26
C ASN A 119 31.64 -38.88 -82.24
N ASP A 120 31.20 -39.52 -83.32
CA ASP A 120 30.20 -38.96 -84.26
C ASP A 120 28.75 -39.39 -83.95
N ILE A 121 28.51 -40.29 -82.97
CA ILE A 121 27.17 -40.85 -82.65
C ILE A 121 26.43 -40.04 -81.58
N PHE A 122 27.10 -39.09 -80.91
CA PHE A 122 26.54 -38.35 -79.77
C PHE A 122 26.42 -36.83 -79.98
N ASP A 123 26.48 -36.35 -81.23
CA ASP A 123 26.15 -34.97 -81.58
C ASP A 123 24.64 -34.82 -81.87
N LEU A 124 23.87 -34.49 -80.83
CA LEU A 124 22.45 -34.17 -80.95
C LEU A 124 22.24 -32.74 -81.46
N LYS A 125 21.51 -32.61 -82.56
CA LYS A 125 21.17 -31.33 -83.18
C LYS A 125 19.66 -31.14 -83.21
N ILE A 126 19.19 -30.08 -82.56
CA ILE A 126 17.75 -29.76 -82.49
C ILE A 126 17.47 -28.58 -83.42
N ASN A 127 16.53 -28.75 -84.34
CA ASN A 127 16.04 -27.70 -85.22
C ASN A 127 14.59 -27.37 -84.87
N VAL A 128 14.28 -26.07 -84.74
CA VAL A 128 12.91 -25.58 -84.50
C VAL A 128 12.51 -24.64 -85.64
N ARG A 129 11.35 -24.86 -86.25
CA ARG A 129 10.82 -24.04 -87.33
C ARG A 129 9.37 -23.64 -87.07
N THR A 130 9.05 -22.36 -87.19
CA THR A 130 7.66 -21.88 -87.16
C THR A 130 6.96 -22.22 -88.48
N VAL A 131 5.73 -22.73 -88.42
CA VAL A 131 4.96 -23.20 -89.59
C VAL A 131 3.59 -22.53 -89.75
N SER A 132 3.16 -21.69 -88.81
CA SER A 132 1.88 -20.94 -88.90
C SER A 132 1.86 -19.91 -90.04
N LYS A 133 0.73 -19.78 -90.75
CA LYS A 133 0.50 -18.76 -91.79
C LYS A 133 -0.29 -17.58 -91.24
N LYS A 134 -0.15 -16.39 -91.86
CA LYS A 134 -0.79 -15.12 -91.41
C LYS A 134 -2.33 -15.21 -91.33
N SER A 135 -2.95 -16.10 -92.10
CA SER A 135 -4.39 -16.37 -92.13
C SER A 135 -4.93 -17.15 -90.93
N ASP A 136 -4.07 -17.76 -90.12
CA ASP A 136 -4.46 -18.60 -88.98
C ASP A 136 -4.79 -17.76 -87.72
N TRP A 137 -4.79 -16.43 -87.88
CA TRP A 137 -4.89 -15.46 -86.79
C TRP A 137 -6.30 -14.85 -86.83
N ARG A 138 -7.04 -14.92 -85.72
CA ARG A 138 -8.42 -14.39 -85.63
C ARG A 138 -8.53 -13.29 -84.58
N ALA A 139 -8.77 -12.05 -85.00
CA ALA A 139 -9.17 -10.98 -84.11
C ALA A 139 -10.67 -11.14 -83.77
N VAL A 140 -11.00 -11.38 -82.50
CA VAL A 140 -12.40 -11.52 -82.05
C VAL A 140 -12.81 -10.22 -81.37
N LYS A 141 -13.65 -9.40 -82.00
CA LYS A 141 -14.22 -8.19 -81.37
C LYS A 141 -15.41 -8.60 -80.48
N SER A 142 -15.17 -8.63 -79.17
CA SER A 142 -16.21 -8.51 -78.14
C SER A 142 -15.85 -7.31 -77.25
N ASP A 143 -16.78 -6.77 -76.46
CA ASP A 143 -16.73 -5.46 -75.77
C ASP A 143 -15.54 -5.18 -74.82
N LYS A 144 -14.54 -6.07 -74.78
CA LYS A 144 -13.18 -5.85 -74.26
C LYS A 144 -12.19 -6.41 -75.29
N GLU A 145 -11.36 -5.54 -75.89
CA GLU A 145 -10.45 -5.84 -76.99
C GLU A 145 -9.50 -7.02 -76.68
N ARG A 146 -9.83 -8.25 -77.10
CA ARG A 146 -8.98 -9.45 -76.91
C ARG A 146 -8.54 -10.00 -78.27
N ILE A 147 -7.25 -9.92 -78.59
CA ILE A 147 -6.64 -10.43 -79.83
C ILE A 147 -5.99 -11.78 -79.53
N SER A 148 -6.31 -12.83 -80.29
CA SER A 148 -5.71 -14.16 -80.10
C SER A 148 -4.98 -14.63 -81.36
N ALA A 149 -3.74 -15.11 -81.21
CA ALA A 149 -2.91 -15.66 -82.29
C ALA A 149 -2.56 -17.12 -82.02
N TYR A 150 -2.65 -17.97 -83.05
CA TYR A 150 -2.26 -19.37 -83.00
C TYR A 150 -0.90 -19.55 -83.68
N ILE A 151 0.07 -20.11 -82.96
CA ILE A 151 1.42 -20.34 -83.47
C ILE A 151 1.77 -21.82 -83.38
N LYS A 152 2.19 -22.39 -84.51
CA LYS A 152 2.59 -23.77 -84.68
C LYS A 152 4.08 -23.83 -85.01
N TYR A 153 4.79 -24.72 -84.35
CA TYR A 153 6.21 -25.00 -84.53
C TYR A 153 6.42 -26.47 -84.85
N GLU A 154 7.41 -26.77 -85.67
CA GLU A 154 7.89 -28.11 -85.94
C GLU A 154 9.29 -28.25 -85.36
N VAL A 155 9.51 -29.32 -84.59
CA VAL A 155 10.76 -29.57 -83.88
C VAL A 155 11.32 -30.92 -84.32
N SER A 156 12.49 -30.88 -84.93
CA SER A 156 13.22 -32.06 -85.38
C SER A 156 14.49 -32.25 -84.55
N ILE A 157 14.69 -33.44 -84.00
CA ILE A 157 15.88 -33.84 -83.26
C ILE A 157 16.66 -34.82 -84.13
N LEU A 158 17.90 -34.46 -84.43
CA LEU A 158 18.82 -35.26 -85.23
C LEU A 158 19.97 -35.75 -84.37
N SER A 159 20.45 -36.96 -84.63
CA SER A 159 21.78 -37.41 -84.18
C SER A 159 22.66 -37.56 -85.41
N GLY A 160 23.74 -36.76 -85.50
CA GLY A 160 24.51 -36.65 -86.74
C GLY A 160 23.68 -36.08 -87.91
N LYS A 161 23.38 -36.90 -88.93
CA LYS A 161 22.55 -36.54 -90.10
C LYS A 161 21.15 -37.20 -90.11
N GLU A 162 20.85 -38.11 -89.18
CA GLU A 162 19.57 -38.82 -89.13
C GLU A 162 18.58 -38.15 -88.18
N GLU A 163 17.33 -38.00 -88.62
CA GLU A 163 16.22 -37.46 -87.82
C GLU A 163 15.63 -38.59 -86.97
N ILE A 164 15.86 -38.52 -85.66
CA ILE A 164 15.47 -39.58 -84.73
C ILE A 164 14.15 -39.28 -84.03
N ALA A 165 13.71 -38.02 -84.03
CA ALA A 165 12.38 -37.63 -83.59
C ALA A 165 11.95 -36.34 -84.28
N ASN A 166 10.69 -36.27 -84.70
CA ASN A 166 10.07 -35.06 -85.21
C ASN A 166 8.65 -34.96 -84.69
N PHE A 167 8.31 -33.79 -84.16
CA PHE A 167 6.99 -33.53 -83.62
C PHE A 167 6.61 -32.07 -83.81
N THR A 168 5.31 -31.85 -83.93
CA THR A 168 4.75 -30.52 -84.12
C THR A 168 4.07 -30.05 -82.84
N VAL A 169 4.31 -28.80 -82.48
CA VAL A 169 3.78 -28.14 -81.29
C VAL A 169 2.88 -27.02 -81.74
N GLU A 170 1.63 -27.04 -81.30
CA GLU A 170 0.67 -25.96 -81.52
C GLU A 170 0.42 -25.23 -80.20
N ASP A 171 0.43 -23.89 -80.23
CA ASP A 171 0.16 -23.05 -79.08
C ASP A 171 -0.81 -21.91 -79.45
N ARG A 172 -1.70 -21.54 -78.52
CA ARG A 172 -2.69 -20.47 -78.69
C ARG A 172 -2.42 -19.36 -77.70
N LYS A 173 -2.08 -18.16 -78.17
CA LYS A 173 -1.86 -17.01 -77.30
C LYS A 173 -3.00 -16.01 -77.41
N SER A 174 -3.50 -15.49 -76.29
CA SER A 174 -4.58 -14.49 -76.27
C SER A 174 -4.22 -13.25 -75.45
N ILE A 175 -4.19 -12.07 -76.08
CA ILE A 175 -3.89 -10.80 -75.41
C ILE A 175 -5.20 -10.05 -75.19
N SER A 176 -5.50 -9.68 -73.94
CA SER A 176 -6.69 -8.88 -73.59
C SER A 176 -6.29 -7.46 -73.21
N LEU A 177 -6.88 -6.45 -73.86
CA LEU A 177 -6.71 -5.04 -73.58
C LEU A 177 -7.90 -4.52 -72.75
N TYR A 178 -7.60 -3.98 -71.57
CA TYR A 178 -8.58 -3.42 -70.64
C TYR A 178 -8.12 -2.02 -70.17
N GLY A 179 -8.50 -0.97 -70.91
CA GLY A 179 -8.06 0.40 -70.62
C GLY A 179 -6.53 0.58 -70.69
N LYS A 180 -5.96 1.61 -70.04
CA LYS A 180 -4.50 1.88 -69.99
C LYS A 180 -3.68 0.83 -69.20
N LYS A 181 -4.20 -0.38 -68.97
CA LYS A 181 -3.51 -1.50 -68.32
C LYS A 181 -3.50 -2.69 -69.29
N TYR A 182 -2.30 -3.14 -69.66
CA TYR A 182 -2.10 -4.33 -70.47
C TYR A 182 -2.15 -5.56 -69.56
N SER A 183 -2.97 -6.57 -69.87
CA SER A 183 -2.87 -7.90 -69.24
C SER A 183 -2.56 -8.94 -70.32
N LEU A 184 -1.38 -9.54 -70.23
CA LEU A 184 -1.02 -10.70 -71.05
C LEU A 184 -1.54 -11.95 -70.32
N SER A 185 -2.50 -12.66 -70.92
CA SER A 185 -2.90 -13.99 -70.45
C SER A 185 -2.31 -15.00 -71.44
N ILE A 186 -1.54 -15.96 -70.94
CA ILE A 186 -0.91 -16.98 -71.76
C ILE A 186 -1.66 -18.27 -71.47
N ASP A 187 -2.72 -18.51 -72.23
CA ASP A 187 -3.47 -19.76 -72.15
C ASP A 187 -2.69 -20.86 -72.89
N ASN A 188 -1.64 -21.42 -72.27
CA ASN A 188 -0.85 -22.50 -72.87
C ASN A 188 -1.71 -23.77 -72.99
N PHE A 189 -2.21 -24.03 -74.19
CA PHE A 189 -2.84 -25.32 -74.53
C PHE A 189 -1.81 -26.20 -75.23
N ILE A 190 -1.07 -27.01 -74.48
CA ILE A 190 -0.13 -27.98 -75.07
C ILE A 190 -0.94 -29.20 -75.52
N SER A 191 -1.31 -29.24 -76.81
CA SER A 191 -1.76 -30.47 -77.45
C SER A 191 -0.55 -31.08 -78.17
N THR A 192 0.04 -32.13 -77.61
CA THR A 192 1.05 -32.94 -78.33
C THR A 192 0.32 -34.00 -79.14
N ARG A 193 0.26 -33.83 -80.47
CA ARG A 193 -0.23 -34.88 -81.37
C ARG A 193 0.98 -35.72 -81.81
N ASN A 194 1.23 -36.82 -81.09
CA ASN A 194 2.30 -37.76 -81.43
C ASN A 194 1.78 -38.85 -82.39
N GLU A 195 2.16 -38.80 -83.66
CA GLU A 195 2.07 -39.97 -84.55
C GLU A 195 3.44 -40.66 -84.60
N LEU A 196 3.57 -41.80 -83.90
CA LEU A 196 4.77 -42.66 -83.95
C LEU A 196 4.61 -43.67 -85.10
N THR A 197 5.06 -43.30 -86.30
CA THR A 197 5.13 -44.22 -87.44
C THR A 197 6.54 -44.76 -87.64
N ASN A 198 6.88 -45.83 -86.91
CA ASN A 198 7.70 -46.99 -87.33
C ASN A 198 8.53 -47.56 -86.17
N LEU A 199 8.20 -48.80 -85.77
CA LEU A 199 9.15 -49.80 -85.24
C LEU A 199 8.45 -51.16 -85.23
N LYS A 200 8.44 -51.81 -86.41
CA LYS A 200 8.32 -53.26 -86.54
C LYS A 200 9.65 -53.87 -86.08
N GLU A 201 9.57 -55.08 -85.51
CA GLU A 201 10.67 -55.93 -85.01
C GLU A 201 11.06 -55.75 -83.54
N LEU A 202 10.44 -56.55 -82.68
CA LEU A 202 11.13 -57.48 -81.76
C LEU A 202 10.08 -58.27 -80.97
N THR A 203 9.54 -59.27 -81.65
CA THR A 203 8.82 -60.44 -81.12
C THR A 203 9.76 -61.30 -80.27
N ASN A 204 9.50 -61.38 -78.95
CA ASN A 204 9.55 -62.58 -78.10
C ASN A 204 9.89 -62.22 -76.64
N LEU A 205 8.88 -62.23 -75.76
CA LEU A 205 8.92 -62.79 -74.40
C LEU A 205 7.53 -62.62 -73.75
N LYS A 206 6.76 -63.72 -73.78
CA LYS A 206 5.49 -63.89 -73.04
C LYS A 206 5.83 -64.29 -71.60
N GLU A 207 6.11 -63.36 -70.71
CA GLU A 207 6.02 -63.56 -69.24
C GLU A 207 5.70 -62.23 -68.54
N LEU A 208 4.50 -61.69 -68.74
CA LEU A 208 3.94 -60.61 -67.92
C LEU A 208 2.41 -60.76 -67.84
N THR A 209 1.96 -61.93 -67.40
CA THR A 209 0.59 -62.12 -66.88
C THR A 209 0.68 -62.17 -65.37
N ASN A 210 0.62 -61.00 -64.71
CA ASN A 210 0.10 -60.84 -63.35
C ASN A 210 -0.16 -59.36 -63.01
N LEU A 211 -1.37 -58.91 -63.37
CA LEU A 211 -2.27 -57.96 -62.67
C LEU A 211 -1.71 -57.09 -61.51
N LYS A 212 -0.74 -56.22 -61.79
CA LYS A 212 -0.48 -55.00 -60.98
C LYS A 212 -0.26 -53.71 -61.78
N GLU A 213 0.00 -53.80 -63.09
CA GLU A 213 0.31 -52.64 -63.93
C GLU A 213 -0.91 -51.83 -64.40
N LEU A 214 -2.12 -52.40 -64.36
CA LEU A 214 -3.36 -51.68 -64.72
C LEU A 214 -3.80 -50.64 -63.67
N THR A 215 -3.33 -50.76 -62.42
CA THR A 215 -3.65 -49.80 -61.34
C THR A 215 -2.82 -48.52 -61.44
N ASN A 216 -1.57 -48.62 -61.92
CA ASN A 216 -0.69 -47.46 -62.10
C ASN A 216 -1.12 -46.57 -63.28
N LEU A 217 -1.86 -47.10 -64.26
CA LEU A 217 -2.40 -46.33 -65.38
C LEU A 217 -3.54 -45.38 -64.96
N LYS A 218 -4.38 -45.77 -63.98
CA LYS A 218 -5.44 -44.88 -63.42
C LYS A 218 -4.89 -43.81 -62.49
N GLU A 219 -3.78 -44.06 -61.80
CA GLU A 219 -3.07 -43.03 -61.03
C GLU A 219 -2.32 -42.04 -61.95
N LEU A 220 -1.88 -42.46 -63.13
CA LEU A 220 -1.27 -41.62 -64.16
C LEU A 220 -2.27 -40.66 -64.83
N THR A 221 -3.51 -41.08 -65.08
CA THR A 221 -4.57 -40.18 -65.61
C THR A 221 -4.94 -39.09 -64.60
N ASN A 222 -4.89 -39.41 -63.30
CA ASN A 222 -5.05 -38.42 -62.22
C ASN A 222 -3.81 -37.54 -62.01
N LEU A 223 -2.64 -37.92 -62.55
CA LEU A 223 -1.43 -37.10 -62.52
C LEU A 223 -1.47 -36.00 -63.60
N GLU A 224 -2.06 -36.27 -64.77
CA GLU A 224 -2.35 -35.26 -65.81
C GLU A 224 -3.34 -34.19 -65.29
N GLU A 225 -4.38 -34.58 -64.53
CA GLU A 225 -5.31 -33.63 -63.87
C GLU A 225 -4.67 -32.87 -62.69
N ARG A 226 -3.74 -33.48 -61.93
CA ARG A 226 -3.09 -32.83 -60.77
C ARG A 226 -1.89 -31.95 -61.13
N ILE A 227 -1.22 -32.20 -62.26
CA ILE A 227 -0.20 -31.29 -62.80
C ILE A 227 -0.88 -30.19 -63.63
N GLY A 228 -1.97 -30.49 -64.33
CA GLY A 228 -2.79 -29.57 -65.13
C GLY A 228 -3.63 -28.55 -64.36
N SER A 229 -3.53 -28.50 -63.03
CA SER A 229 -4.19 -27.51 -62.16
C SER A 229 -3.17 -26.62 -61.43
N TYR A 230 -2.08 -26.23 -62.10
CA TYR A 230 -1.31 -25.06 -61.65
C TYR A 230 -1.89 -23.84 -62.35
N ASP A 231 -2.81 -23.17 -61.67
CA ASP A 231 -3.43 -21.91 -62.11
C ASP A 231 -2.36 -20.81 -62.13
N PHE A 232 -1.56 -20.85 -63.20
CA PHE A 232 -0.47 -19.91 -63.47
C PHE A 232 -1.02 -18.49 -63.56
N ASP A 233 -2.26 -18.34 -64.04
CA ASP A 233 -2.98 -17.07 -64.13
C ASP A 233 -3.24 -16.46 -62.74
N LYS A 234 -3.65 -17.26 -61.75
CA LYS A 234 -3.94 -16.75 -60.40
C LYS A 234 -2.70 -16.24 -59.66
N LYS A 235 -1.54 -16.89 -59.78
CA LYS A 235 -0.31 -16.45 -59.10
C LYS A 235 0.41 -15.32 -59.82
N VAL A 236 0.30 -15.21 -61.14
CA VAL A 236 0.75 -13.99 -61.87
C VAL A 236 -0.15 -12.80 -61.48
N TYR A 237 -1.46 -13.02 -61.31
CA TYR A 237 -2.40 -12.00 -60.82
C TYR A 237 -2.10 -11.57 -59.37
N GLU A 238 -1.77 -12.50 -58.47
CA GLU A 238 -1.39 -12.21 -57.08
C GLU A 238 -0.02 -11.49 -56.98
N ALA A 239 0.95 -11.81 -57.86
CA ALA A 239 2.23 -11.11 -57.94
C ALA A 239 2.12 -9.68 -58.49
N TYR A 240 1.16 -9.43 -59.40
CA TYR A 240 0.88 -8.08 -59.93
C TYR A 240 -0.04 -7.23 -59.05
N SER A 241 -0.92 -7.85 -58.24
CA SER A 241 -1.86 -7.12 -57.38
C SER A 241 -1.22 -6.52 -56.12
N ASN A 242 -0.09 -7.07 -55.66
CA ASN A 242 0.61 -6.67 -54.44
C ASN A 242 1.61 -5.51 -54.62
N THR A 243 1.70 -4.90 -55.80
CA THR A 243 2.48 -3.66 -56.05
C THR A 243 1.56 -2.46 -56.28
N HIS A 244 0.71 -2.15 -55.30
CA HIS A 244 -0.07 -0.90 -55.27
C HIS A 244 0.71 0.21 -54.52
N THR A 245 1.74 0.76 -55.15
CA THR A 245 2.33 2.03 -54.71
C THR A 245 1.83 3.16 -55.61
N LYS A 246 0.84 3.92 -55.13
CA LYS A 246 0.47 5.22 -55.72
C LYS A 246 1.58 6.23 -55.37
N ALA A 247 2.58 6.35 -56.22
CA ALA A 247 3.48 7.50 -56.24
C ALA A 247 3.82 7.81 -57.70
N HIS A 248 3.58 9.05 -58.13
CA HIS A 248 3.97 9.57 -59.44
C HIS A 248 5.47 9.40 -59.64
N LEU A 249 5.89 8.40 -60.39
CA LEU A 249 7.29 8.12 -60.69
C LEU A 249 7.44 7.85 -62.20
N ASN A 250 8.51 8.43 -62.76
CA ASN A 250 8.77 8.58 -64.18
C ASN A 250 8.77 7.26 -64.98
N ARG A 251 8.39 7.37 -66.27
CA ARG A 251 8.14 6.32 -67.26
C ARG A 251 9.23 5.22 -67.37
N THR A 252 10.45 5.48 -66.94
CA THR A 252 11.59 4.57 -66.97
C THR A 252 11.53 3.46 -65.91
N TYR A 253 10.92 3.73 -64.74
CA TYR A 253 10.90 2.79 -63.60
C TYR A 253 9.84 1.68 -63.68
N LEU A 254 8.89 1.75 -64.63
CA LEU A 254 7.90 0.68 -64.82
C LEU A 254 8.50 -0.53 -65.56
N ASN A 255 9.53 -0.33 -66.38
CA ASN A 255 10.13 -1.39 -67.20
C ASN A 255 11.02 -2.34 -66.38
N ASP A 256 11.84 -1.81 -65.47
CA ASP A 256 12.78 -2.63 -64.71
C ASP A 256 12.08 -3.42 -63.59
N ASN A 257 11.11 -2.82 -62.89
CA ASN A 257 10.37 -3.50 -61.83
C ASN A 257 9.45 -4.63 -62.34
N VAL A 258 8.86 -4.48 -63.52
CA VAL A 258 8.06 -5.56 -64.16
C VAL A 258 8.96 -6.69 -64.64
N LYS A 259 10.12 -6.34 -65.19
CA LYS A 259 11.14 -7.31 -65.61
C LYS A 259 11.68 -8.10 -64.43
N ASP A 260 12.09 -7.43 -63.34
CA ASP A 260 12.64 -8.07 -62.14
C ASP A 260 11.59 -8.91 -61.39
N ALA A 261 10.33 -8.47 -61.38
CA ALA A 261 9.22 -9.23 -60.82
C ALA A 261 8.91 -10.50 -61.63
N PHE A 262 8.97 -10.42 -62.97
CA PHE A 262 8.81 -11.58 -63.85
C PHE A 262 9.99 -12.55 -63.72
N GLU A 263 11.22 -12.05 -63.71
CA GLU A 263 12.43 -12.85 -63.50
C GLU A 263 12.42 -13.55 -62.12
N SER A 264 11.99 -12.85 -61.07
CA SER A 264 11.85 -13.41 -59.73
C SER A 264 10.74 -14.47 -59.63
N ALA A 265 9.59 -14.24 -60.27
CA ALA A 265 8.49 -15.21 -60.29
C ALA A 265 8.88 -16.49 -61.03
N MET A 266 9.63 -16.36 -62.13
CA MET A 266 10.13 -17.49 -62.91
C MET A 266 11.18 -18.30 -62.16
N ASN A 267 12.11 -17.65 -61.48
CA ASN A 267 13.11 -18.34 -60.64
C ASN A 267 12.44 -19.08 -59.47
N ARG A 268 11.46 -18.45 -58.81
CA ARG A 268 10.71 -19.08 -57.71
C ARG A 268 9.90 -20.29 -58.16
N ALA A 269 9.23 -20.20 -59.31
CA ALA A 269 8.49 -21.32 -59.88
C ALA A 269 9.43 -22.49 -60.26
N GLY A 270 10.62 -22.18 -60.77
CA GLY A 270 11.66 -23.16 -61.06
C GLY A 270 12.20 -23.86 -59.80
N GLU A 271 12.47 -23.11 -58.73
CA GLU A 271 12.93 -23.68 -57.45
C GLU A 271 11.84 -24.50 -56.75
N GLU A 272 10.58 -24.04 -56.74
CA GLU A 272 9.46 -24.81 -56.18
C GLU A 272 9.20 -26.11 -56.95
N PHE A 273 9.33 -26.09 -58.28
CA PHE A 273 9.26 -27.31 -59.09
C PHE A 273 10.42 -28.25 -58.75
N LEU A 274 11.65 -27.73 -58.64
CA LEU A 274 12.83 -28.51 -58.27
C LEU A 274 12.68 -29.13 -56.88
N ASP A 275 12.10 -28.41 -55.93
CA ASP A 275 11.88 -28.90 -54.56
C ASP A 275 10.76 -29.95 -54.50
N LYS A 276 9.68 -29.78 -55.27
CA LYS A 276 8.64 -30.82 -55.42
C LYS A 276 9.17 -32.06 -56.14
N PHE A 277 9.99 -31.88 -57.17
CA PHE A 277 10.62 -32.97 -57.90
C PHE A 277 11.60 -33.75 -57.00
N LYS A 278 12.41 -33.04 -56.19
CA LYS A 278 13.28 -33.65 -55.15
C LYS A 278 12.47 -34.44 -54.12
N ARG A 279 11.41 -33.85 -53.55
CA ARG A 279 10.54 -34.54 -52.58
C ARG A 279 9.84 -35.76 -53.18
N PHE A 280 9.48 -35.74 -54.46
CA PHE A 280 8.96 -36.89 -55.18
C PHE A 280 10.03 -37.99 -55.39
N MET A 281 11.28 -37.61 -55.64
CA MET A 281 12.40 -38.56 -55.71
C MET A 281 12.73 -39.19 -54.34
N ASP A 282 12.53 -38.46 -53.24
CA ASP A 282 12.87 -38.88 -51.86
C ASP A 282 11.75 -39.62 -51.10
N THR A 283 10.51 -39.69 -51.62
CA THR A 283 9.45 -40.49 -50.98
C THR A 283 9.67 -41.99 -51.17
N GLU A 284 9.74 -42.78 -50.08
CA GLU A 284 9.94 -44.25 -50.07
C GLU A 284 8.87 -45.09 -50.80
N ASN A 285 7.84 -44.46 -51.37
CA ASN A 285 6.84 -45.12 -52.22
C ASN A 285 6.94 -44.70 -53.70
N ASN A 286 8.02 -44.02 -54.10
CA ASN A 286 8.34 -43.76 -55.48
C ASN A 286 8.74 -45.09 -56.19
N PRO A 287 8.23 -45.39 -57.40
CA PRO A 287 8.60 -46.59 -58.17
C PRO A 287 10.12 -46.82 -58.31
N ILE A 288 10.90 -45.75 -58.40
CA ILE A 288 12.36 -45.71 -58.47
C ILE A 288 12.99 -46.12 -57.12
N SER A 289 12.49 -45.59 -56.00
CA SER A 289 12.98 -45.95 -54.65
C SER A 289 12.71 -47.43 -54.32
N LYS A 290 11.56 -47.98 -54.77
CA LYS A 290 11.27 -49.43 -54.65
C LYS A 290 12.18 -50.29 -55.52
N LEU A 291 12.60 -49.80 -56.69
CA LEU A 291 13.58 -50.50 -57.53
C LEU A 291 15.00 -50.43 -56.94
N VAL A 292 15.38 -49.33 -56.28
CA VAL A 292 16.66 -49.21 -55.55
C VAL A 292 16.64 -50.09 -54.30
N GLU A 293 15.56 -50.06 -53.50
CA GLU A 293 15.37 -50.91 -52.31
C GLU A 293 15.41 -52.41 -52.66
N GLN A 294 14.85 -52.81 -53.81
CA GLN A 294 14.89 -54.20 -54.31
C GLN A 294 16.25 -54.63 -54.87
N ASN A 295 17.08 -53.70 -55.35
CA ASN A 295 18.37 -54.01 -56.01
C ASN A 295 19.61 -53.58 -55.20
N GLU A 296 19.45 -52.92 -54.06
CA GLU A 296 20.56 -52.57 -53.16
C GLU A 296 21.05 -53.81 -52.40
N LEU A 297 22.37 -53.91 -52.23
CA LEU A 297 23.02 -55.06 -51.61
C LEU A 297 22.42 -55.37 -50.21
N PRO A 298 22.52 -56.63 -49.75
CA PRO A 298 22.03 -57.02 -48.42
C PRO A 298 22.67 -56.21 -47.29
N ALA A 299 21.87 -55.91 -46.26
CA ALA A 299 22.38 -55.47 -44.97
C ALA A 299 22.86 -56.67 -44.14
N ASP A 300 23.77 -56.43 -43.20
CA ASP A 300 24.21 -57.44 -42.21
C ASP A 300 24.23 -56.79 -40.83
N LEU A 301 23.12 -56.92 -40.10
CA LEU A 301 22.96 -56.34 -38.77
C LEU A 301 23.58 -57.24 -37.71
N VAL A 302 24.57 -56.70 -37.00
CA VAL A 302 25.29 -57.40 -35.93
C VAL A 302 25.22 -56.59 -34.64
N PHE A 303 25.00 -57.27 -33.52
CA PHE A 303 25.02 -56.65 -32.20
C PHE A 303 26.45 -56.48 -31.68
N GLY A 304 26.75 -55.33 -31.11
CA GLY A 304 27.94 -55.16 -30.25
C GLY A 304 27.67 -55.67 -28.83
N GLU A 305 28.56 -55.33 -27.89
CA GLU A 305 28.40 -55.71 -26.49
C GLU A 305 27.19 -55.01 -25.84
N ILE A 306 26.20 -55.80 -25.43
CA ILE A 306 25.02 -55.30 -24.72
C ILE A 306 25.38 -55.06 -23.27
N ASN A 307 25.08 -53.86 -22.78
CA ASN A 307 25.37 -53.45 -21.42
C ASN A 307 24.09 -53.23 -20.62
N PHE A 308 24.04 -53.81 -19.42
CA PHE A 308 23.02 -53.54 -18.40
C PHE A 308 23.63 -52.70 -17.28
N SER A 309 22.93 -51.64 -16.85
CA SER A 309 23.33 -50.81 -15.72
C SER A 309 22.13 -50.47 -14.86
N ASP A 310 22.25 -50.74 -13.56
CA ASP A 310 21.29 -50.37 -12.52
C ASP A 310 21.85 -49.26 -11.63
N GLU A 311 22.76 -48.43 -12.13
CA GLU A 311 23.29 -47.27 -11.39
C GLU A 311 22.20 -46.26 -10.98
N SER A 312 21.08 -46.24 -11.71
CA SER A 312 19.88 -45.46 -11.36
C SER A 312 19.03 -46.10 -10.25
N SER A 313 19.30 -47.35 -9.87
CA SER A 313 18.64 -48.05 -8.76
C SER A 313 19.15 -47.55 -7.42
N LYS A 314 18.30 -47.57 -6.39
CA LYS A 314 18.73 -47.37 -5.00
C LYS A 314 19.64 -48.51 -4.49
N PHE A 315 19.70 -49.65 -5.20
CA PHE A 315 20.53 -50.81 -4.85
C PHE A 315 21.32 -51.35 -6.06
N PRO A 316 22.34 -50.66 -6.57
CA PRO A 316 23.13 -51.15 -7.70
C PRO A 316 23.79 -52.49 -7.35
N ASN A 317 23.35 -53.56 -8.01
CA ASN A 317 23.78 -54.93 -7.77
C ASN A 317 23.80 -55.78 -9.06
N GLN A 318 23.70 -55.14 -10.24
CA GLN A 318 23.66 -55.78 -11.55
C GLN A 318 22.47 -56.74 -11.74
N ALA A 319 21.33 -56.46 -11.10
CA ALA A 319 20.09 -57.19 -11.29
C ALA A 319 18.92 -56.25 -11.55
N ILE A 320 17.85 -56.78 -12.13
CA ILE A 320 16.56 -56.09 -12.21
C ILE A 320 15.87 -56.26 -10.85
N ASP A 321 15.85 -55.20 -10.05
CA ASP A 321 15.12 -55.15 -8.79
C ASP A 321 13.68 -54.65 -8.98
N VAL A 322 12.77 -55.11 -8.11
CA VAL A 322 11.38 -54.65 -8.08
C VAL A 322 11.28 -53.13 -7.96
N ARG A 323 10.54 -52.51 -8.88
CA ARG A 323 10.28 -51.07 -8.98
C ARG A 323 11.51 -50.18 -9.09
N GLN A 324 12.72 -50.70 -9.31
CA GLN A 324 13.91 -49.88 -9.54
C GLN A 324 14.19 -49.74 -11.05
N PRO A 325 14.38 -48.53 -11.58
CA PRO A 325 14.70 -48.32 -12.98
C PRO A 325 16.15 -48.73 -13.27
N SER A 326 16.36 -49.44 -14.37
CA SER A 326 17.67 -49.85 -14.89
C SER A 326 17.75 -49.57 -16.39
N THR A 327 18.95 -49.44 -16.94
CA THR A 327 19.19 -49.10 -18.35
C THR A 327 19.82 -50.26 -19.10
N LEU A 328 19.27 -50.59 -20.27
CA LEU A 328 19.84 -51.53 -21.24
C LEU A 328 20.32 -50.78 -22.48
N THR A 329 21.60 -50.92 -22.81
CA THR A 329 22.21 -50.30 -23.99
C THR A 329 22.59 -51.36 -25.02
N ILE A 330 22.01 -51.27 -26.22
CA ILE A 330 22.12 -52.24 -27.31
C ILE A 330 22.76 -51.55 -28.53
N PRO A 331 24.07 -51.72 -28.75
CA PRO A 331 24.74 -51.29 -29.98
C PRO A 331 24.44 -52.25 -31.15
N ILE A 332 24.13 -51.69 -32.32
CA ILE A 332 23.82 -52.43 -33.54
C ILE A 332 24.63 -51.82 -34.69
N HIS A 333 25.38 -52.66 -35.39
CA HIS A 333 26.24 -52.26 -36.51
C HIS A 333 25.77 -52.93 -37.80
N ASN A 334 25.81 -52.20 -38.92
CA ASN A 334 25.56 -52.78 -40.24
C ASN A 334 26.88 -53.07 -40.96
N ASN A 335 27.31 -54.33 -40.95
CA ASN A 335 28.50 -54.81 -41.67
C ASN A 335 28.22 -55.11 -43.16
N GLY A 336 26.96 -54.98 -43.59
CA GLY A 336 26.55 -55.29 -44.96
C GLY A 336 26.99 -54.21 -45.94
N GLN A 337 27.02 -54.56 -47.22
CA GLN A 337 27.38 -53.62 -48.28
C GLN A 337 26.22 -52.72 -48.70
N GLY A 338 24.99 -53.01 -48.26
CA GLY A 338 23.84 -52.14 -48.49
C GLY A 338 23.16 -51.68 -47.20
N LYS A 339 22.34 -50.65 -47.34
CA LYS A 339 21.61 -50.02 -46.25
C LYS A 339 20.58 -50.97 -45.63
N ALA A 340 20.49 -50.97 -44.30
CA ALA A 340 19.40 -51.61 -43.57
C ALA A 340 18.23 -50.62 -43.49
N PHE A 341 17.05 -51.00 -43.99
CA PHE A 341 15.89 -50.12 -44.06
C PHE A 341 14.92 -50.32 -42.89
N ASP A 342 14.41 -49.21 -42.34
CA ASP A 342 13.37 -49.16 -41.31
C ASP A 342 13.58 -50.17 -40.17
N THR A 343 14.77 -50.10 -39.54
CA THR A 343 15.17 -51.08 -38.55
C THR A 343 14.47 -50.86 -37.20
N ARG A 344 14.14 -51.97 -36.54
CA ARG A 344 13.49 -52.01 -35.22
C ARG A 344 14.00 -53.13 -34.34
N LEU A 345 13.93 -52.96 -33.02
CA LEU A 345 14.27 -53.98 -32.04
C LEU A 345 13.03 -54.80 -31.71
N ASP A 346 13.10 -56.09 -31.98
CA ASP A 346 12.18 -57.09 -31.46
C ASP A 346 12.79 -57.68 -30.18
N ILE A 347 12.13 -57.46 -29.05
CA ILE A 347 12.56 -57.94 -27.74
C ILE A 347 11.42 -58.73 -27.13
N SER A 348 11.68 -60.01 -26.87
CA SER A 348 10.75 -60.88 -26.16
C SER A 348 11.35 -61.33 -24.83
N LEU A 349 10.48 -61.44 -23.83
CA LEU A 349 10.79 -61.99 -22.51
C LEU A 349 10.26 -63.42 -22.46
N GLY A 350 11.07 -64.36 -21.95
CA GLY A 350 10.58 -65.71 -21.67
C GLY A 350 9.43 -65.70 -20.65
N ASN A 351 8.44 -66.59 -20.80
CA ASN A 351 7.31 -66.89 -19.90
C ASN A 351 6.96 -65.83 -18.85
N ASN A 352 6.13 -64.84 -19.24
CA ASN A 352 5.34 -63.98 -18.34
C ASN A 352 6.11 -63.38 -17.14
N ILE A 353 7.41 -63.12 -17.28
CA ILE A 353 8.19 -62.45 -16.24
C ILE A 353 7.71 -60.99 -16.17
N PRO A 354 7.31 -60.49 -14.99
CA PRO A 354 6.75 -59.14 -14.84
C PRO A 354 7.86 -58.10 -14.93
N ILE A 355 8.39 -57.87 -16.14
CA ILE A 355 9.40 -56.86 -16.44
C ILE A 355 8.86 -55.95 -17.52
N GLU A 356 8.86 -54.65 -17.25
CA GLU A 356 8.48 -53.62 -18.19
C GLU A 356 9.73 -53.10 -18.92
N ILE A 357 9.66 -52.97 -20.25
CA ILE A 357 10.72 -52.40 -21.09
C ILE A 357 10.17 -51.15 -21.78
N ILE A 358 10.69 -49.99 -21.40
CA ILE A 358 10.19 -48.66 -21.76
C ILE A 358 11.22 -47.98 -22.68
N GLY A 359 10.78 -47.49 -23.85
CA GLY A 359 11.62 -46.77 -24.81
C GLY A 359 11.24 -47.05 -26.27
N ASP A 360 11.66 -46.17 -27.18
CA ASP A 360 11.45 -46.38 -28.62
C ASP A 360 12.31 -47.53 -29.14
N ARG A 361 11.67 -48.43 -29.88
CA ARG A 361 12.29 -49.61 -30.47
C ARG A 361 12.54 -49.45 -31.97
N ALA A 362 12.01 -48.42 -32.61
CA ALA A 362 12.32 -48.07 -33.99
C ALA A 362 13.50 -47.09 -34.04
N PHE A 363 14.44 -47.29 -34.95
CA PHE A 363 15.62 -46.42 -35.06
C PHE A 363 16.04 -46.14 -36.50
N GLY A 364 15.09 -46.30 -37.42
CA GLY A 364 15.22 -45.94 -38.83
C GLY A 364 16.29 -46.76 -39.55
N SER A 365 16.85 -46.23 -40.62
CA SER A 365 17.80 -46.98 -41.45
C SER A 365 19.24 -46.87 -40.96
N ILE A 366 20.06 -47.90 -41.21
CA ILE A 366 21.49 -47.95 -40.83
C ILE A 366 22.34 -48.15 -42.10
N ARG A 367 23.25 -47.21 -42.40
CA ARG A 367 24.12 -47.28 -43.57
C ARG A 367 25.21 -48.35 -43.41
N PRO A 368 25.81 -48.84 -44.51
CA PRO A 368 27.01 -49.68 -44.44
C PRO A 368 28.10 -49.05 -43.57
N GLY A 369 28.61 -49.81 -42.59
CA GLY A 369 29.62 -49.38 -41.63
C GLY A 369 29.14 -48.45 -40.51
N GLU A 370 27.85 -48.13 -40.43
CA GLU A 370 27.27 -47.29 -39.37
C GLU A 370 26.88 -48.14 -38.14
N GLU A 371 27.11 -47.59 -36.94
CA GLU A 371 26.62 -48.14 -35.67
C GLU A 371 25.55 -47.23 -35.07
N LYS A 372 24.48 -47.82 -34.53
CA LYS A 372 23.49 -47.13 -33.67
C LYS A 372 23.40 -47.79 -32.30
N LYS A 373 23.36 -46.96 -31.25
CA LYS A 373 23.21 -47.41 -29.85
C LYS A 373 21.81 -47.10 -29.34
N ILE A 374 21.04 -48.13 -29.02
CA ILE A 374 19.68 -48.00 -28.51
C ILE A 374 19.69 -48.13 -26.99
N ARG A 375 19.06 -47.18 -26.28
CA ARG A 375 18.96 -47.20 -24.81
C ARG A 375 17.50 -47.41 -24.41
N LEU A 376 17.23 -48.46 -23.64
CA LEU A 376 15.91 -48.82 -23.13
C LEU A 376 15.93 -48.81 -21.60
N GLN A 377 14.86 -48.34 -20.98
CA GLN A 377 14.64 -48.47 -19.54
C GLN A 377 13.96 -49.81 -19.24
N ILE A 378 14.38 -50.46 -18.16
CA ILE A 378 13.85 -51.73 -17.69
C ILE A 378 13.48 -51.60 -16.22
N GLN A 379 12.30 -52.09 -15.84
CA GLN A 379 11.84 -52.07 -14.45
C GLN A 379 11.11 -53.36 -14.09
N GLY A 380 11.39 -53.90 -12.90
CA GLY A 380 10.70 -55.07 -12.36
C GLY A 380 9.33 -54.74 -11.77
N GLY A 381 8.32 -55.58 -12.04
CA GLY A 381 6.99 -55.55 -11.42
C GLY A 381 6.98 -56.08 -9.98
N LEU A 382 5.88 -55.86 -9.25
CA LEU A 382 5.76 -56.21 -7.81
C LEU A 382 5.84 -57.71 -7.52
N ASP A 383 5.49 -58.54 -8.49
CA ASP A 383 5.44 -60.00 -8.47
C ASP A 383 6.71 -60.67 -9.03
N LEU A 384 7.76 -59.88 -9.32
CA LEU A 384 9.04 -60.41 -9.79
C LEU A 384 9.67 -61.36 -8.74
N MET A 385 10.11 -62.52 -9.19
CA MET A 385 10.81 -63.51 -8.35
C MET A 385 12.34 -63.47 -8.55
N ASP A 386 13.08 -63.98 -7.56
CA ASP A 386 14.52 -64.21 -7.69
C ASP A 386 14.79 -65.19 -8.84
N GLY A 387 15.72 -64.86 -9.73
CA GLY A 387 15.98 -65.69 -10.91
C GLY A 387 16.86 -65.01 -11.97
N ILE A 388 16.63 -65.39 -13.23
CA ILE A 388 17.33 -64.83 -14.40
C ILE A 388 16.30 -64.50 -15.47
N ALA A 389 16.13 -63.22 -15.78
CA ALA A 389 15.39 -62.75 -16.94
C ALA A 389 16.18 -63.06 -18.21
N LYS A 390 15.52 -63.74 -19.14
CA LYS A 390 16.07 -64.09 -20.45
C LYS A 390 15.40 -63.20 -21.49
N LEU A 391 16.15 -62.23 -22.00
CA LEU A 391 15.73 -61.32 -23.05
C LEU A 391 16.25 -61.85 -24.38
N THR A 392 15.32 -62.16 -25.28
CA THR A 392 15.63 -62.55 -26.63
C THR A 392 15.51 -61.32 -27.52
N ILE A 393 16.62 -60.91 -28.14
CA ILE A 393 16.76 -59.63 -28.85
C ILE A 393 17.10 -59.91 -30.31
N ARG A 394 16.37 -59.29 -31.23
CA ARG A 394 16.58 -59.35 -32.68
C ARG A 394 16.36 -57.98 -33.31
N ALA A 395 17.27 -57.54 -34.15
CA ALA A 395 17.10 -56.33 -34.96
C ALA A 395 16.42 -56.76 -36.26
N LYS A 396 15.21 -56.25 -36.49
CA LYS A 396 14.44 -56.51 -37.70
C LYS A 396 14.65 -55.40 -38.70
N GLU A 397 14.80 -55.77 -39.96
CA GLU A 397 14.95 -54.90 -41.11
C GLU A 397 13.79 -55.16 -42.08
N LYS A 398 13.35 -54.13 -42.80
CA LYS A 398 12.12 -54.18 -43.61
C LYS A 398 12.11 -55.23 -44.72
N ARG A 399 13.26 -55.47 -45.36
CA ARG A 399 13.45 -56.44 -46.44
C ARG A 399 13.72 -57.85 -45.90
N GLY A 400 13.84 -58.01 -44.58
CA GLY A 400 14.05 -59.29 -43.91
C GLY A 400 15.52 -59.66 -43.70
N TYR A 401 16.46 -58.74 -43.94
CA TYR A 401 17.88 -58.90 -43.59
C TYR A 401 18.09 -58.63 -42.10
N ASP A 402 17.38 -59.40 -41.28
CA ASP A 402 17.38 -59.27 -39.83
C ASP A 402 18.71 -59.75 -39.23
N SER A 403 19.04 -59.24 -38.05
CA SER A 403 20.15 -59.78 -37.27
C SER A 403 19.87 -61.20 -36.78
N LYS A 404 20.93 -61.91 -36.43
CA LYS A 404 20.81 -63.13 -35.62
C LYS A 404 20.19 -62.78 -34.26
N GLU A 405 19.32 -63.66 -33.80
CA GLU A 405 18.73 -63.54 -32.47
C GLU A 405 19.77 -63.82 -31.40
N ILE A 406 19.80 -62.99 -30.36
CA ILE A 406 20.71 -63.14 -29.22
C ILE A 406 19.92 -63.27 -27.92
N LEU A 407 20.45 -64.07 -27.00
CA LEU A 407 19.89 -64.29 -25.68
C LEU A 407 20.71 -63.54 -24.64
N PHE A 408 20.16 -62.45 -24.11
CA PHE A 408 20.77 -61.67 -23.04
C PHE A 408 20.15 -62.08 -21.69
N LYS A 409 20.99 -62.38 -20.70
CA LYS A 409 20.56 -62.89 -19.39
C LYS A 409 20.87 -61.86 -18.32
N ILE A 410 19.86 -61.43 -17.57
CA ILE A 410 20.00 -60.47 -16.48
C ILE A 410 19.43 -61.11 -15.20
N PRO A 411 20.16 -61.14 -14.08
CA PRO A 411 19.59 -61.58 -12.80
C PRO A 411 18.36 -60.75 -12.41
N THR A 412 17.38 -61.38 -11.76
CA THR A 412 16.20 -60.72 -11.19
C THR A 412 16.21 -60.88 -9.68
N ARG A 413 15.74 -59.85 -8.97
CA ARG A 413 15.62 -59.88 -7.51
C ARG A 413 14.22 -59.53 -7.05
N ALA A 414 13.64 -60.40 -6.21
CA ALA A 414 12.33 -60.23 -5.63
C ALA A 414 12.29 -59.11 -4.59
N LEU A 415 11.09 -58.55 -4.39
CA LEU A 415 10.85 -57.57 -3.32
C LEU A 415 11.01 -58.26 -1.95
N ARG A 416 12.07 -57.91 -1.23
CA ARG A 416 12.21 -58.31 0.17
C ARG A 416 11.39 -57.36 1.06
N PRO A 417 10.40 -57.87 1.81
CA PRO A 417 9.55 -57.03 2.65
C PRO A 417 10.34 -56.44 3.83
N PRO A 418 10.31 -55.12 4.07
CA PRO A 418 10.65 -54.56 5.37
C PRO A 418 9.53 -54.86 6.39
N GLU A 419 9.88 -54.89 7.67
CA GLU A 419 8.92 -55.00 8.77
C GLU A 419 9.27 -53.95 9.82
N ILE A 420 8.69 -52.76 9.68
CA ILE A 420 8.96 -51.65 10.57
C ILE A 420 8.06 -51.80 11.79
N VAL A 421 8.65 -51.78 12.99
CA VAL A 421 7.92 -51.81 14.25
C VAL A 421 8.40 -50.67 15.14
N ILE A 422 7.46 -49.96 15.77
CA ILE A 422 7.76 -48.99 16.81
C ILE A 422 7.87 -49.75 18.13
N THR A 423 9.09 -50.08 18.58
CA THR A 423 9.31 -50.95 19.74
C THR A 423 9.14 -50.21 21.07
N GLY A 424 9.45 -48.91 21.09
CA GLY A 424 9.32 -48.06 22.27
C GLY A 424 9.48 -46.59 21.91
N TYR A 425 9.68 -45.76 22.92
CA TYR A 425 9.93 -44.34 22.77
C TYR A 425 10.79 -43.82 23.92
N LYS A 426 11.36 -42.63 23.74
CA LYS A 426 11.94 -41.80 24.79
C LYS A 426 11.28 -40.43 24.72
N ILE A 427 11.18 -39.75 25.85
CA ILE A 427 10.77 -38.35 25.90
C ILE A 427 11.88 -37.51 26.52
N LYS A 428 11.97 -36.26 26.07
CA LYS A 428 12.76 -35.22 26.73
C LYS A 428 11.88 -34.00 26.93
N ASP A 429 11.86 -33.51 28.16
CA ASP A 429 11.16 -32.32 28.64
C ASP A 429 12.13 -31.40 29.41
N GLY A 430 13.44 -31.54 29.20
CA GLY A 430 14.46 -30.62 29.74
C GLY A 430 14.58 -29.33 28.92
N ASN A 431 15.71 -28.64 29.04
CA ASN A 431 15.99 -27.37 28.33
C ASN A 431 17.06 -27.50 27.23
N ALA A 432 17.05 -28.62 26.51
CA ALA A 432 18.00 -28.90 25.44
C ALA A 432 17.28 -29.26 24.14
N GLY A 433 17.82 -28.80 23.01
CA GLY A 433 17.18 -28.97 21.70
C GLY A 433 15.96 -28.06 21.57
N PHE A 434 14.83 -28.63 21.14
CA PHE A 434 13.54 -27.95 21.09
C PHE A 434 12.70 -28.17 22.36
N ALA A 435 13.14 -29.04 23.27
CA ALA A 435 12.47 -29.24 24.55
C ALA A 435 12.65 -28.03 25.48
N SER A 436 11.60 -27.71 26.22
CA SER A 436 11.64 -26.72 27.30
C SER A 436 10.74 -27.20 28.44
N GLY A 437 11.32 -27.39 29.63
CA GLY A 437 10.65 -27.91 30.81
C GLY A 437 11.63 -28.22 31.94
N ASN A 438 11.30 -29.22 32.77
CA ASN A 438 12.00 -29.51 34.02
C ASN A 438 12.81 -30.83 34.05
N ASP A 439 12.89 -31.57 32.93
CA ASP A 439 13.62 -32.84 32.76
C ASP A 439 13.17 -33.99 33.70
N ASN A 440 11.92 -33.97 34.19
CA ASN A 440 11.38 -35.02 35.07
C ASN A 440 10.77 -36.22 34.31
N ARG A 441 10.71 -36.17 32.97
CA ARG A 441 10.09 -37.16 32.07
C ARG A 441 8.59 -37.34 32.30
N ILE A 442 7.91 -36.33 32.83
CA ILE A 442 6.46 -36.29 32.99
C ILE A 442 6.02 -34.99 32.33
N PRO A 443 5.43 -35.06 31.12
CA PRO A 443 4.96 -33.87 30.44
C PRO A 443 4.04 -33.01 31.33
N GLU A 444 4.32 -31.71 31.37
CA GLU A 444 3.53 -30.72 32.11
C GLU A 444 3.00 -29.62 31.19
N ASN A 445 1.92 -28.96 31.59
CA ASN A 445 1.37 -27.84 30.84
C ASN A 445 2.32 -26.64 30.86
N GLY A 446 2.57 -26.08 29.68
CA GLY A 446 3.56 -25.03 29.45
C GLY A 446 4.90 -25.54 28.93
N GLU A 447 5.10 -26.86 28.84
CA GLU A 447 6.35 -27.45 28.35
C GLU A 447 6.32 -27.71 26.84
N THR A 448 7.52 -27.82 26.26
CA THR A 448 7.74 -28.38 24.93
C THR A 448 8.45 -29.72 25.07
N VAL A 449 7.89 -30.76 24.48
CA VAL A 449 8.32 -32.15 24.64
C VAL A 449 8.87 -32.67 23.31
N GLU A 450 10.08 -33.23 23.37
CA GLU A 450 10.66 -34.04 22.29
C GLU A 450 10.27 -35.51 22.48
N LEU A 451 9.47 -36.04 21.56
CA LEU A 451 9.15 -37.46 21.48
C LEU A 451 10.11 -38.16 20.52
N ILE A 452 10.78 -39.21 20.99
CA ILE A 452 11.79 -39.95 20.22
C ILE A 452 11.35 -41.42 20.10
N PRO A 453 10.55 -41.79 19.08
CA PRO A 453 10.17 -43.17 18.84
C PRO A 453 11.39 -44.03 18.46
N ILE A 454 11.37 -45.30 18.89
CA ILE A 454 12.38 -46.30 18.55
C ILE A 454 11.79 -47.17 17.43
N LEU A 455 12.20 -46.92 16.19
CA LEU A 455 11.81 -47.73 15.04
C LEU A 455 12.82 -48.85 14.86
N LYS A 456 12.36 -50.08 14.63
CA LYS A 456 13.23 -51.22 14.32
C LYS A 456 12.70 -51.94 13.09
N ASN A 457 13.58 -52.27 12.15
CA ASN A 457 13.24 -53.10 11.01
C ASN A 457 13.52 -54.57 11.33
N HIS A 458 12.49 -55.37 11.55
CA HIS A 458 12.58 -56.83 11.73
C HIS A 458 12.51 -57.60 10.41
N GLY A 459 12.21 -56.93 9.31
CA GLY A 459 12.06 -57.55 8.00
C GLY A 459 13.39 -57.96 7.40
N ILE A 460 13.31 -58.83 6.40
CA ILE A 460 14.47 -59.34 5.66
C ILE A 460 14.97 -58.37 4.58
N GLY A 461 14.18 -57.33 4.26
CA GLY A 461 14.52 -56.26 3.32
C GLY A 461 14.71 -54.89 3.98
N PRO A 462 15.49 -53.98 3.36
CA PRO A 462 15.64 -52.62 3.87
C PRO A 462 14.33 -51.83 3.76
N ALA A 463 14.03 -51.03 4.78
CA ALA A 463 12.99 -50.01 4.74
C ALA A 463 13.58 -48.71 4.17
N ILE A 464 12.84 -48.01 3.32
CA ILE A 464 13.35 -46.90 2.51
C ILE A 464 12.38 -45.72 2.57
N ASP A 465 12.94 -44.53 2.79
CA ASP A 465 12.20 -43.26 2.89
C ASP A 465 10.99 -43.42 3.82
N VAL A 466 11.27 -43.92 5.02
CA VAL A 466 10.27 -44.21 6.03
C VAL A 466 9.76 -42.88 6.59
N GLU A 467 8.51 -42.56 6.30
CA GLU A 467 7.79 -41.41 6.84
C GLU A 467 7.31 -41.76 8.25
N LEU A 468 7.93 -41.15 9.27
CA LEU A 468 7.50 -41.21 10.66
C LEU A 468 6.62 -39.99 10.95
N ALA A 469 5.38 -40.19 11.39
CA ALA A 469 4.42 -39.10 11.58
C ALA A 469 3.55 -39.24 12.83
N ILE A 470 3.17 -38.10 13.42
CA ILE A 470 2.07 -37.96 14.38
C ILE A 470 0.76 -37.81 13.58
N THR A 471 0.00 -38.89 13.52
CA THR A 471 -1.31 -38.93 12.86
C THR A 471 -2.41 -38.37 13.73
N GLU A 472 -2.37 -38.65 15.03
CA GLU A 472 -3.38 -38.27 16.01
C GLU A 472 -2.67 -37.82 17.29
N ILE A 473 -3.19 -36.78 17.94
CA ILE A 473 -2.76 -36.31 19.25
C ILE A 473 -3.96 -35.62 19.92
N ASN A 474 -4.06 -35.62 21.25
CA ASN A 474 -5.19 -34.96 21.92
C ASN A 474 -5.36 -33.49 21.48
N ASP A 475 -6.61 -33.06 21.40
CA ASP A 475 -6.98 -31.71 21.01
C ASP A 475 -6.36 -30.64 21.94
N GLY A 476 -5.95 -29.54 21.33
CA GLY A 476 -5.35 -28.41 22.05
C GLY A 476 -3.85 -28.55 22.35
N LEU A 477 -3.17 -29.58 21.83
CA LEU A 477 -1.71 -29.64 21.83
C LEU A 477 -1.16 -29.09 20.51
N ASP A 478 -0.05 -28.36 20.57
CA ASP A 478 0.54 -27.70 19.41
C ASP A 478 1.75 -28.49 18.89
N VAL A 479 1.59 -29.18 17.77
CA VAL A 479 2.62 -30.03 17.15
C VAL A 479 3.56 -29.17 16.30
N LYS A 480 4.82 -29.06 16.73
CA LYS A 480 5.86 -28.29 16.05
C LYS A 480 6.52 -29.07 14.92
N GLU A 481 6.79 -30.36 15.14
CA GLU A 481 7.39 -31.27 14.15
C GLU A 481 6.51 -32.50 14.03
N ARG A 482 5.63 -32.50 13.02
CA ARG A 482 4.58 -33.52 12.85
C ARG A 482 5.07 -34.77 12.15
N SER A 483 6.02 -34.66 11.22
CA SER A 483 6.46 -35.78 10.41
C SER A 483 7.85 -35.55 9.84
N LEU A 484 8.61 -36.63 9.69
CA LEU A 484 9.94 -36.61 9.09
C LEU A 484 10.21 -37.88 8.29
N THR A 485 11.19 -37.82 7.40
CA THR A 485 11.59 -38.97 6.58
C THR A 485 12.92 -39.55 7.04
N ILE A 486 12.96 -40.88 7.18
CA ILE A 486 14.17 -41.65 7.47
C ILE A 486 14.61 -42.33 6.18
N PRO A 487 15.77 -41.95 5.60
CA PRO A 487 16.19 -42.45 4.28
C PRO A 487 16.25 -43.98 4.20
N TRP A 488 16.78 -44.63 5.24
CA TRP A 488 16.85 -46.09 5.30
C TRP A 488 16.86 -46.63 6.73
N ILE A 489 16.32 -47.84 6.89
CA ILE A 489 16.50 -48.68 8.08
C ILE A 489 16.81 -50.10 7.58
N LEU A 490 18.07 -50.53 7.72
CA LEU A 490 18.50 -51.86 7.27
C LEU A 490 17.89 -52.98 8.14
N PRO A 491 17.80 -54.23 7.64
CA PRO A 491 17.37 -55.37 8.43
C PRO A 491 18.11 -55.47 9.78
N GLY A 492 17.36 -55.61 10.86
CA GLY A 492 17.86 -55.69 12.23
C GLY A 492 18.25 -54.35 12.87
N GLN A 493 18.39 -53.27 12.10
CA GLN A 493 18.77 -51.96 12.62
C GLN A 493 17.59 -51.22 13.26
N SER A 494 17.94 -50.27 14.15
CA SER A 494 17.00 -49.33 14.75
C SER A 494 17.31 -47.90 14.33
N ALA A 495 16.27 -47.08 14.18
CA ALA A 495 16.37 -45.66 13.93
C ALA A 495 15.65 -44.88 15.04
N LEU A 496 16.25 -43.76 15.44
CA LEU A 496 15.72 -42.82 16.42
C LEU A 496 15.58 -41.47 15.74
N ARG A 497 14.40 -40.86 15.85
CA ARG A 497 14.12 -39.53 15.32
C ARG A 497 13.19 -38.78 16.25
N THR A 498 13.33 -37.46 16.25
CA THR A 498 12.64 -36.58 17.19
C THR A 498 11.44 -35.93 16.51
N LEU A 499 10.28 -36.08 17.13
CA LEU A 499 9.06 -35.33 16.86
C LEU A 499 8.85 -34.35 18.02
N VAL A 500 8.20 -33.22 17.79
CA VAL A 500 8.12 -32.14 18.78
C VAL A 500 6.69 -31.65 18.89
N PHE A 501 6.19 -31.54 20.12
CA PHE A 501 4.93 -30.87 20.41
C PHE A 501 5.05 -30.06 21.70
N SER A 502 4.26 -29.01 21.80
CA SER A 502 4.17 -28.14 22.97
C SER A 502 2.79 -28.25 23.60
N ILE A 503 2.76 -28.20 24.93
CA ILE A 503 1.56 -28.31 25.73
C ILE A 503 1.21 -26.91 26.21
N PRO A 504 0.09 -26.31 25.78
CA PRO A 504 -0.27 -24.98 26.26
C PRO A 504 -0.41 -24.92 27.78
N ARG A 505 -0.05 -23.78 28.38
CA ARG A 505 -0.17 -23.54 29.83
C ARG A 505 -1.60 -23.72 30.34
N THR A 506 -2.60 -23.53 29.50
CA THR A 506 -4.03 -23.70 29.83
C THR A 506 -4.53 -25.14 29.70
N HIS A 507 -3.73 -26.05 29.15
CA HIS A 507 -4.13 -27.45 28.96
C HIS A 507 -4.36 -28.13 30.32
N SER A 508 -5.43 -28.93 30.42
CA SER A 508 -5.90 -29.54 31.68
C SER A 508 -6.09 -31.06 31.64
N GLY A 509 -5.57 -31.71 30.59
CA GLY A 509 -5.55 -33.15 30.45
C GLY A 509 -4.65 -33.83 31.48
N LYS A 510 -4.92 -35.11 31.75
CA LYS A 510 -4.12 -35.98 32.62
C LYS A 510 -3.21 -36.93 31.86
N ARG A 511 -3.41 -37.05 30.54
CA ARG A 511 -2.68 -37.95 29.65
C ARG A 511 -2.60 -37.34 28.26
N ILE A 512 -1.57 -37.75 27.52
CA ILE A 512 -1.33 -37.41 26.12
C ILE A 512 -1.29 -38.71 25.31
N ASP A 513 -2.36 -38.97 24.57
CA ASP A 513 -2.51 -40.04 23.60
C ASP A 513 -2.00 -39.57 22.25
N ILE A 514 -1.05 -40.31 21.67
CA ILE A 514 -0.34 -39.98 20.43
C ILE A 514 -0.42 -41.18 19.49
N GLY A 515 -1.08 -41.02 18.35
CA GLY A 515 -1.09 -41.98 17.25
C GLY A 515 0.11 -41.75 16.33
N LEU A 516 1.05 -42.70 16.33
CA LEU A 516 2.22 -42.69 15.45
C LEU A 516 2.05 -43.66 14.29
N THR A 517 2.54 -43.26 13.12
CA THR A 517 2.72 -44.14 11.97
C THR A 517 4.16 -44.10 11.48
N ALA A 518 4.66 -45.25 11.01
CA ALA A 518 5.88 -45.33 10.22
C ALA A 518 5.57 -46.07 8.92
N THR A 519 5.76 -45.37 7.79
CA THR A 519 5.32 -45.83 6.47
C THR A 519 6.48 -45.82 5.49
N ASP A 520 6.78 -46.96 4.88
CA ASP A 520 7.77 -47.06 3.81
C ASP A 520 7.29 -46.36 2.53
N SER A 521 8.19 -45.79 1.73
CA SER A 521 7.85 -45.13 0.44
C SER A 521 7.13 -46.03 -0.57
N ARG A 522 7.21 -47.36 -0.41
CA ARG A 522 6.35 -48.32 -1.11
C ARG A 522 4.97 -48.40 -0.44
N LYS A 523 4.35 -47.22 -0.23
CA LYS A 523 3.27 -46.83 0.71
C LYS A 523 2.07 -47.78 0.87
N ASP A 524 1.89 -48.74 -0.03
CA ASP A 524 0.73 -49.63 -0.10
C ASP A 524 0.96 -51.01 0.55
N VAL A 525 2.18 -51.32 1.01
CA VAL A 525 2.53 -52.69 1.42
C VAL A 525 3.08 -52.81 2.85
N PHE A 526 3.79 -51.78 3.36
CA PHE A 526 4.49 -51.88 4.66
C PHE A 526 4.32 -50.60 5.49
N HIS A 527 3.35 -50.62 6.39
CA HIS A 527 3.14 -49.57 7.38
C HIS A 527 2.91 -50.18 8.76
N THR A 528 3.31 -49.44 9.80
CA THR A 528 2.95 -49.77 11.18
C THR A 528 2.31 -48.58 11.85
N ARG A 529 1.36 -48.85 12.73
CA ARG A 529 0.71 -47.84 13.58
C ARG A 529 0.92 -48.24 15.03
N LYS A 530 1.23 -47.27 15.88
CA LYS A 530 1.30 -47.46 17.32
C LYS A 530 0.69 -46.26 18.03
N THR A 531 -0.20 -46.52 18.96
CA THR A 531 -0.68 -45.50 19.89
C THR A 531 0.19 -45.52 21.14
N LEU A 532 0.65 -44.35 21.56
CA LEU A 532 1.35 -44.14 22.81
C LEU A 532 0.44 -43.34 23.74
N SER A 533 0.45 -43.66 25.03
CA SER A 533 -0.24 -42.87 26.06
C SER A 533 0.79 -42.45 27.09
N LEU A 534 1.00 -41.15 27.22
CA LEU A 534 1.91 -40.54 28.20
C LEU A 534 1.08 -40.01 29.36
N ASP A 535 1.45 -40.32 30.60
CA ASP A 535 0.86 -39.63 31.76
C ASP A 535 1.36 -38.17 31.79
N MET A 536 0.47 -37.25 32.15
CA MET A 536 0.74 -35.81 32.17
C MET A 536 0.34 -35.23 33.53
N GLN A 537 1.14 -34.31 34.05
CA GLN A 537 0.80 -33.55 35.25
C GLN A 537 0.31 -32.14 34.88
N THR A 538 -0.88 -31.78 35.35
CA THR A 538 -1.39 -30.40 35.24
C THR A 538 -0.96 -29.57 36.45
N ARG A 539 -0.37 -28.41 36.19
CA ARG A 539 0.04 -27.39 37.16
C ARG A 539 -0.78 -26.11 36.97
N ARG A 540 -0.99 -25.35 38.04
CA ARG A 540 -1.73 -24.07 37.99
C ARG A 540 -1.11 -23.05 38.96
N PRO A 541 -1.11 -21.76 38.60
CA PRO A 541 -0.87 -20.71 39.57
C PRO A 541 -2.11 -20.57 40.45
N ILE A 542 -1.90 -20.45 41.75
CA ILE A 542 -2.98 -20.22 42.72
C ILE A 542 -2.62 -18.96 43.48
N LEU A 543 -3.03 -17.82 42.93
CA LEU A 543 -2.82 -16.54 43.57
C LEU A 543 -3.75 -16.39 44.78
N SER A 544 -3.23 -15.80 45.84
CA SER A 544 -3.96 -15.37 47.03
C SER A 544 -3.36 -14.07 47.52
N TYR A 545 -4.11 -13.28 48.28
CA TYR A 545 -3.59 -12.05 48.85
C TYR A 545 -4.01 -11.86 50.30
N THR A 546 -3.19 -11.13 51.03
CA THR A 546 -3.54 -10.56 52.32
C THR A 546 -3.45 -9.04 52.22
N HIS A 547 -4.32 -8.34 52.95
CA HIS A 547 -4.29 -6.89 52.99
C HIS A 547 -4.10 -6.35 54.40
N LYS A 548 -3.52 -5.17 54.52
CA LYS A 548 -3.46 -4.39 55.76
C LYS A 548 -3.81 -2.94 55.44
N ILE A 549 -4.76 -2.38 56.18
CA ILE A 549 -5.13 -0.97 56.08
C ILE A 549 -4.42 -0.23 57.20
N THR A 550 -3.75 0.88 56.86
CA THR A 550 -3.07 1.76 57.81
C THR A 550 -3.67 3.15 57.70
N ASP A 551 -4.12 3.69 58.82
CA ASP A 551 -4.50 5.10 58.96
C ASP A 551 -3.25 5.92 59.32
N HIS A 552 -3.04 7.07 58.67
CA HIS A 552 -1.95 7.99 59.00
C HIS A 552 -2.32 8.97 60.11
N GLY A 553 -3.59 9.03 60.50
CA GLY A 553 -4.12 9.94 61.49
C GLY A 553 -4.17 9.37 62.90
N ASN A 554 -5.39 9.14 63.39
CA ASN A 554 -5.72 8.98 64.80
C ASN A 554 -5.98 7.52 65.23
N GLY A 555 -5.77 6.56 64.33
CA GLY A 555 -6.00 5.12 64.54
C GLY A 555 -7.35 4.62 64.02
N HIS A 556 -8.22 5.50 63.51
CA HIS A 556 -9.49 5.15 62.88
C HIS A 556 -9.72 6.04 61.66
N LEU A 557 -10.12 5.45 60.53
CA LEU A 557 -10.35 6.23 59.31
C LEU A 557 -11.60 7.11 59.42
N GLU A 558 -11.43 8.40 59.17
CA GLU A 558 -12.48 9.43 59.13
C GLU A 558 -12.51 10.15 57.78
N ASN A 559 -13.61 10.86 57.49
CA ASN A 559 -13.69 11.69 56.30
C ASN A 559 -12.71 12.87 56.39
N GLY A 560 -11.75 12.91 55.47
CA GLY A 560 -10.66 13.86 55.44
C GLY A 560 -9.28 13.24 55.65
N ASP A 561 -9.21 11.98 56.06
CA ASP A 561 -7.96 11.29 56.37
C ASP A 561 -7.27 10.73 55.12
N GLU A 562 -5.99 10.43 55.32
CA GLU A 562 -5.13 9.72 54.37
C GLU A 562 -4.68 8.40 55.00
N GLY A 563 -4.48 7.39 54.17
CA GLY A 563 -4.01 6.09 54.62
C GLY A 563 -3.44 5.26 53.48
N ASP A 564 -2.96 4.08 53.85
CA ASP A 564 -2.35 3.12 52.93
C ASP A 564 -3.07 1.77 52.99
N ILE A 565 -3.22 1.15 51.83
CA ILE A 565 -3.63 -0.25 51.71
C ILE A 565 -2.43 -1.04 51.21
N GLU A 566 -1.91 -1.91 52.06
CA GLU A 566 -0.80 -2.79 51.76
C GLU A 566 -1.35 -4.14 51.29
N ILE A 567 -1.09 -4.53 50.04
CA ILE A 567 -1.49 -5.81 49.44
C ILE A 567 -0.25 -6.70 49.31
N ARG A 568 -0.29 -7.90 49.91
CA ARG A 568 0.75 -8.93 49.74
C ARG A 568 0.17 -10.10 48.95
N LEU A 569 0.71 -10.34 47.75
CA LEU A 569 0.36 -11.49 46.93
C LEU A 569 1.22 -12.70 47.24
N THR A 570 0.63 -13.89 47.10
CA THR A 570 1.33 -15.17 47.21
C THR A 570 0.79 -16.13 46.17
N ASN A 571 1.68 -16.78 45.43
CA ASN A 571 1.32 -17.89 44.54
C ASN A 571 1.47 -19.21 45.30
N ASN A 572 0.37 -19.74 45.83
CA ASN A 572 0.32 -21.06 46.48
C ASN A 572 0.21 -22.21 45.46
N GLY A 573 0.19 -21.89 44.18
CA GLY A 573 0.12 -22.85 43.11
C GLY A 573 1.46 -23.52 42.86
N ASN A 574 1.42 -24.54 42.02
CA ASN A 574 2.62 -25.23 41.55
C ASN A 574 3.07 -24.71 40.18
N LEU A 575 2.42 -23.74 39.54
CA LEU A 575 2.90 -23.09 38.31
C LEU A 575 3.18 -21.61 38.55
N ASP A 576 4.19 -21.07 37.87
CA ASP A 576 4.46 -19.63 37.89
C ASP A 576 3.29 -18.83 37.29
N ALA A 577 2.92 -17.74 37.94
CA ALA A 577 1.98 -16.75 37.41
C ALA A 577 2.74 -15.71 36.60
N HIS A 578 2.23 -15.35 35.41
CA HIS A 578 2.85 -14.37 34.51
C HIS A 578 1.91 -13.19 34.25
N SER A 579 2.50 -12.05 33.87
CA SER A 579 1.82 -10.77 33.64
C SER A 579 0.83 -10.43 34.76
N VAL A 580 1.29 -10.58 36.01
CA VAL A 580 0.43 -10.35 37.18
C VAL A 580 0.24 -8.86 37.41
N VAL A 581 -1.03 -8.44 37.50
CA VAL A 581 -1.43 -7.04 37.68
C VAL A 581 -2.40 -6.93 38.85
N ILE A 582 -2.18 -5.95 39.73
CA ILE A 582 -3.11 -5.56 40.81
C ILE A 582 -3.76 -4.23 40.44
N GLU A 583 -5.08 -4.22 40.37
CA GLU A 583 -5.90 -3.03 40.17
C GLU A 583 -6.80 -2.83 41.39
N LEU A 584 -6.91 -1.58 41.86
CA LEU A 584 -7.80 -1.16 42.94
C LEU A 584 -8.77 -0.08 42.47
N ASP A 585 -10.01 -0.16 42.92
CA ASP A 585 -11.02 0.86 42.65
C ASP A 585 -11.87 1.14 43.89
N ALA A 586 -12.20 2.41 44.12
CA ALA A 586 -13.10 2.79 45.22
C ALA A 586 -13.98 3.98 44.84
N LYS A 587 -15.29 3.80 44.95
CA LYS A 587 -16.24 4.89 44.67
C LYS A 587 -16.18 5.96 45.75
N GLY A 588 -15.77 7.17 45.37
CA GLY A 588 -15.74 8.34 46.25
C GLY A 588 -14.54 8.41 47.18
N ILE A 589 -13.52 7.58 46.96
CA ILE A 589 -12.20 7.66 47.61
C ILE A 589 -11.19 7.93 46.50
N SER A 590 -10.22 8.80 46.77
CA SER A 590 -9.13 9.06 45.84
C SER A 590 -8.03 8.01 46.03
N LEU A 591 -7.55 7.40 44.95
CA LEU A 591 -6.45 6.45 44.91
C LEU A 591 -5.35 7.00 43.99
N PRO A 592 -4.37 7.77 44.52
CA PRO A 592 -3.27 8.32 43.70
C PRO A 592 -2.46 7.24 42.97
N LYS A 593 -2.41 6.04 43.54
CA LYS A 593 -1.90 4.84 42.90
C LYS A 593 -2.95 3.75 43.05
N SER A 594 -3.36 3.17 41.92
CA SER A 594 -4.41 2.15 41.86
C SER A 594 -4.01 0.93 41.02
N HIS A 595 -2.81 0.92 40.45
CA HIS A 595 -2.33 -0.09 39.52
C HIS A 595 -0.87 -0.47 39.82
N VAL A 596 -0.56 -1.77 39.82
CA VAL A 596 0.81 -2.30 39.94
C VAL A 596 0.97 -3.54 39.06
N GLU A 597 2.07 -3.59 38.32
CA GLU A 597 2.48 -4.76 37.52
C GLU A 597 3.67 -5.45 38.19
N LEU A 598 3.62 -6.77 38.32
CA LEU A 598 4.65 -7.59 38.97
C LEU A 598 5.33 -8.58 38.01
N ASP A 599 4.86 -8.64 36.77
CA ASP A 599 5.28 -9.58 35.73
C ASP A 599 5.19 -11.05 36.16
N ARG A 600 6.25 -11.65 36.76
CA ARG A 600 6.29 -13.06 37.17
C ARG A 600 6.27 -13.26 38.68
N ILE A 601 5.41 -14.17 39.15
CA ILE A 601 5.40 -14.67 40.53
C ILE A 601 5.63 -16.19 40.51
N ALA A 602 6.81 -16.61 40.94
CA ALA A 602 7.18 -18.02 40.99
C ALA A 602 6.25 -18.84 41.88
N ALA A 603 6.06 -20.12 41.53
CA ALA A 603 5.30 -21.08 42.35
C ALA A 603 5.84 -21.13 43.79
N GLY A 604 4.95 -21.09 44.78
CA GLY A 604 5.28 -21.07 46.21
C GLY A 604 5.84 -19.74 46.75
N PHE A 605 5.96 -18.70 45.91
CA PHE A 605 6.61 -17.45 46.31
C PHE A 605 5.61 -16.38 46.80
N LYS A 606 6.03 -15.61 47.81
CA LYS A 606 5.31 -14.43 48.33
C LYS A 606 6.03 -13.16 47.90
N VAL A 607 5.30 -12.26 47.25
CA VAL A 607 5.84 -10.98 46.76
C VAL A 607 5.96 -9.98 47.90
N ALA A 608 6.92 -9.06 47.78
CA ALA A 608 7.01 -7.91 48.65
C ALA A 608 5.69 -7.10 48.65
N PRO A 609 5.34 -6.46 49.78
CA PRO A 609 4.06 -5.77 49.89
C PRO A 609 3.95 -4.59 48.93
N GLN A 610 2.79 -4.47 48.28
CA GLN A 610 2.46 -3.36 47.38
C GLN A 610 1.59 -2.36 48.13
N ILE A 611 2.06 -1.12 48.21
CA ILE A 611 1.37 -0.05 48.94
C ILE A 611 0.58 0.82 47.96
N PHE A 612 -0.69 1.05 48.30
CA PHE A 612 -1.63 1.89 47.59
C PHE A 612 -2.15 2.99 48.54
N PRO A 613 -1.62 4.22 48.44
CA PRO A 613 -2.15 5.34 49.21
C PRO A 613 -3.59 5.66 48.78
N PHE A 614 -4.40 6.14 49.71
CA PHE A 614 -5.73 6.64 49.46
C PHE A 614 -6.02 7.89 50.30
N HIS A 615 -6.94 8.73 49.79
CA HIS A 615 -7.45 9.89 50.49
C HIS A 615 -8.98 9.84 50.55
N ILE A 616 -9.53 9.95 51.76
CA ILE A 616 -10.97 10.02 51.99
C ILE A 616 -11.37 11.51 51.93
N PRO A 617 -12.22 11.94 50.99
CA PRO A 617 -12.64 13.33 50.92
C PRO A 617 -13.31 13.79 52.22
N ARG A 618 -13.06 15.03 52.63
CA ARG A 618 -13.72 15.64 53.81
C ARG A 618 -15.25 15.65 53.72
N THR A 619 -15.80 15.65 52.51
CA THR A 619 -17.25 15.65 52.25
C THR A 619 -17.86 14.25 52.21
N PHE A 620 -17.07 13.19 52.46
CA PHE A 620 -17.55 11.82 52.42
C PHE A 620 -18.61 11.58 53.50
N ASP A 621 -19.77 11.05 53.10
CA ASP A 621 -21.00 11.07 53.90
C ASP A 621 -21.53 9.67 54.29
N ARG A 622 -20.74 8.61 54.01
CA ARG A 622 -21.08 7.22 54.29
C ARG A 622 -20.24 6.66 55.45
N LYS A 623 -20.79 5.68 56.18
CA LYS A 623 -20.12 4.98 57.31
C LYS A 623 -19.06 3.93 56.89
N GLY A 624 -18.63 3.96 55.63
CA GLY A 624 -17.68 3.02 55.06
C GLY A 624 -17.66 3.04 53.55
N ALA A 625 -16.63 2.43 52.98
CA ALA A 625 -16.47 2.24 51.54
C ALA A 625 -16.12 0.79 51.21
N LYS A 626 -16.28 0.46 49.94
CA LYS A 626 -15.86 -0.82 49.36
C LYS A 626 -14.76 -0.51 48.37
N LEU A 627 -13.58 -1.09 48.60
CA LEU A 627 -12.46 -1.06 47.67
C LEU A 627 -12.52 -2.36 46.86
N GLY A 628 -12.87 -2.27 45.59
CA GLY A 628 -12.71 -3.40 44.68
C GLY A 628 -11.24 -3.65 44.44
N ILE A 629 -10.87 -4.92 44.40
CA ILE A 629 -9.55 -5.40 44.01
C ILE A 629 -9.70 -6.41 42.89
N ARG A 630 -8.93 -6.21 41.83
CA ARG A 630 -8.80 -7.16 40.73
C ARG A 630 -7.33 -7.55 40.59
N ILE A 631 -7.05 -8.85 40.60
CA ILE A 631 -5.71 -9.40 40.36
C ILE A 631 -5.76 -10.23 39.09
N ARG A 632 -5.18 -9.69 38.01
CA ARG A 632 -5.12 -10.32 36.69
C ARG A 632 -3.83 -11.10 36.54
N GLN A 633 -3.87 -12.14 35.71
CA GLN A 633 -2.70 -12.93 35.31
C GLN A 633 -2.93 -13.46 33.89
N ALA A 634 -1.85 -13.75 33.16
CA ALA A 634 -1.93 -14.41 31.86
C ALA A 634 -2.46 -15.84 32.00
N ASP A 635 -3.17 -16.32 30.98
CA ASP A 635 -3.63 -17.70 30.78
C ASP A 635 -4.68 -18.23 31.79
N PHE A 636 -4.79 -17.63 32.97
CA PHE A 636 -5.60 -18.13 34.08
C PHE A 636 -6.60 -17.07 34.58
N PRO A 637 -7.70 -17.47 35.23
CA PRO A 637 -8.70 -16.54 35.74
C PRO A 637 -8.14 -15.48 36.70
N GLU A 638 -8.75 -14.30 36.66
CA GLU A 638 -8.47 -13.22 37.61
C GLU A 638 -9.16 -13.46 38.96
N ILE A 639 -8.60 -12.83 40.02
CA ILE A 639 -9.27 -12.72 41.32
C ILE A 639 -9.99 -11.39 41.34
N VAL A 640 -11.28 -11.41 41.66
CA VAL A 640 -12.08 -10.21 41.91
C VAL A 640 -12.64 -10.33 43.32
N ASP A 641 -12.33 -9.34 44.15
CA ASP A 641 -12.79 -9.30 45.54
C ASP A 641 -13.04 -7.85 45.99
N VAL A 642 -13.58 -7.67 47.20
CA VAL A 642 -13.92 -6.38 47.79
C VAL A 642 -13.39 -6.29 49.21
N ILE A 643 -12.52 -5.31 49.46
CA ILE A 643 -11.98 -5.00 50.78
C ILE A 643 -12.90 -3.94 51.45
N PRO A 644 -13.50 -4.24 52.61
CA PRO A 644 -14.30 -3.28 53.35
C PRO A 644 -13.40 -2.24 54.03
N LEU A 645 -13.69 -0.97 53.81
CA LEU A 645 -13.01 0.15 54.46
C LEU A 645 -13.99 0.81 55.46
N PRO A 646 -13.88 0.55 56.77
CA PRO A 646 -14.72 1.20 57.77
C PRO A 646 -14.32 2.67 57.89
N ILE A 647 -15.29 3.59 57.77
CA ILE A 647 -15.05 5.03 57.84
C ILE A 647 -16.01 5.65 58.84
N ARG A 648 -15.48 6.35 59.85
CA ARG A 648 -16.25 7.12 60.82
C ARG A 648 -16.59 8.48 60.23
N GLN A 649 -17.88 8.74 60.06
CA GLN A 649 -18.36 10.03 59.58
C GLN A 649 -18.31 11.08 60.70
N ILE A 650 -17.53 12.13 60.50
CA ILE A 650 -17.44 13.32 61.34
C ILE A 650 -17.83 14.57 60.55
N ARG A 651 -18.40 15.56 61.23
CA ARG A 651 -18.79 16.83 60.63
C ARG A 651 -18.58 18.00 61.59
N PRO A 652 -18.36 19.22 61.08
CA PRO A 652 -18.45 20.41 61.90
C PRO A 652 -19.91 20.63 62.30
N ASP A 653 -20.13 21.07 63.52
CA ASP A 653 -21.44 21.47 64.04
C ASP A 653 -21.25 22.70 64.90
N PHE A 654 -22.14 23.67 64.78
CA PHE A 654 -21.89 25.00 65.35
C PHE A 654 -22.86 25.33 66.47
N GLU A 655 -22.39 26.08 67.45
CA GLU A 655 -23.22 26.76 68.44
C GLU A 655 -22.88 28.24 68.44
N ILE A 656 -23.86 29.07 68.77
CA ILE A 656 -23.65 30.49 69.00
C ILE A 656 -23.50 30.71 70.49
N ILE A 657 -22.38 31.31 70.87
CA ILE A 657 -22.15 31.81 72.23
C ILE A 657 -22.25 33.32 72.17
N HIS A 658 -23.09 33.90 73.01
CA HIS A 658 -23.23 35.34 73.12
C HIS A 658 -23.27 35.75 74.59
N ASN A 659 -22.65 36.89 74.89
CA ASN A 659 -22.70 37.51 76.20
C ASN A 659 -23.35 38.88 76.00
N ILE A 660 -24.68 38.92 75.99
CA ILE A 660 -25.40 40.20 75.91
C ILE A 660 -25.19 40.92 77.23
N ILE A 661 -24.53 42.08 77.19
CA ILE A 661 -24.28 42.92 78.36
C ILE A 661 -25.33 44.02 78.33
N THR A 662 -26.44 43.80 79.04
CA THR A 662 -27.42 44.86 79.34
C THR A 662 -27.73 44.82 80.84
N ASP A 663 -28.32 45.89 81.38
CA ASP A 663 -28.64 46.07 82.82
C ASP A 663 -29.74 45.12 83.36
N GLY A 664 -29.84 43.89 82.85
CA GLY A 664 -30.83 42.90 83.28
C GLY A 664 -30.89 41.57 82.50
N GLY A 665 -29.86 41.19 81.73
CA GLY A 665 -29.80 39.91 81.00
C GLY A 665 -29.98 40.02 79.47
N ASN A 666 -30.66 39.05 78.82
CA ASN A 666 -30.99 39.12 77.38
C ASN A 666 -32.19 40.06 77.14
N ILE A 667 -32.20 41.26 77.72
CA ILE A 667 -33.32 42.20 77.64
C ILE A 667 -32.84 43.54 77.09
N VAL A 668 -33.49 44.05 76.05
CA VAL A 668 -33.23 45.39 75.51
C VAL A 668 -34.46 46.27 75.69
N GLU A 669 -34.24 47.51 76.11
CA GLU A 669 -35.30 48.51 76.14
C GLU A 669 -35.54 49.10 74.76
N GLN A 670 -36.81 49.26 74.41
CA GLN A 670 -37.24 50.10 73.31
C GLN A 670 -36.46 51.44 73.30
N GLY A 671 -35.85 51.74 72.15
CA GLY A 671 -35.05 52.94 71.95
C GLY A 671 -33.56 52.80 72.23
N LYS A 672 -33.10 51.79 72.98
CA LYS A 672 -31.67 51.56 73.19
C LYS A 672 -31.11 50.63 72.10
N PRO A 673 -29.91 50.90 71.55
CA PRO A 673 -29.26 49.96 70.65
C PRO A 673 -28.87 48.69 71.43
N LEU A 674 -29.06 47.53 70.80
CA LEU A 674 -28.60 46.24 71.30
C LEU A 674 -27.24 45.91 70.68
N GLU A 675 -26.20 45.85 71.50
CA GLU A 675 -24.91 45.30 71.09
C GLU A 675 -24.83 43.82 71.47
N ILE A 676 -24.71 42.94 70.48
CA ILE A 676 -24.56 41.50 70.68
C ILE A 676 -23.18 41.01 70.20
N PRO A 677 -22.24 40.72 71.13
CA PRO A 677 -21.01 40.02 70.79
C PRO A 677 -21.31 38.52 70.60
N VAL A 678 -21.03 38.01 69.40
CA VAL A 678 -21.30 36.63 68.98
C VAL A 678 -19.99 35.90 68.70
N LYS A 679 -19.78 34.76 69.37
CA LYS A 679 -18.77 33.76 69.02
C LYS A 679 -19.46 32.58 68.36
N VAL A 680 -18.76 31.95 67.41
CA VAL A 680 -19.17 30.67 66.84
C VAL A 680 -18.29 29.58 67.42
N LYS A 681 -18.88 28.61 68.13
CA LYS A 681 -18.19 27.43 68.65
C LYS A 681 -18.44 26.25 67.72
N ASN A 682 -17.38 25.60 67.25
CA ASN A 682 -17.49 24.34 66.54
C ASN A 682 -17.55 23.21 67.57
N ILE A 683 -18.74 22.71 67.89
CA ILE A 683 -18.95 21.54 68.74
C ILE A 683 -18.78 20.21 68.00
N GLY A 684 -18.57 20.25 66.67
CA GLY A 684 -18.28 19.08 65.85
C GLY A 684 -16.91 18.45 66.15
N GLN A 685 -16.64 17.32 65.48
CA GLN A 685 -15.35 16.59 65.57
C GLN A 685 -14.42 16.90 64.39
N LEU A 686 -14.90 17.65 63.38
CA LEU A 686 -14.11 18.06 62.23
C LEU A 686 -13.89 19.57 62.24
N ASP A 687 -12.69 20.00 61.86
CA ASP A 687 -12.37 21.40 61.64
C ASP A 687 -13.28 22.02 60.57
N ALA A 688 -13.75 23.23 60.80
CA ALA A 688 -14.50 24.00 59.83
C ALA A 688 -13.59 24.96 59.06
N LYS A 689 -13.70 25.01 57.74
CA LYS A 689 -12.90 25.90 56.87
C LYS A 689 -13.80 26.97 56.23
N ASP A 690 -13.27 28.18 56.09
CA ASP A 690 -13.94 29.35 55.51
C ASP A 690 -15.32 29.66 56.11
N VAL A 691 -15.41 29.54 57.44
CA VAL A 691 -16.62 29.87 58.19
C VAL A 691 -16.95 31.34 58.03
N SER A 692 -18.22 31.62 57.75
CA SER A 692 -18.78 32.97 57.76
C SER A 692 -20.09 32.98 58.53
N LEU A 693 -20.29 34.04 59.31
CA LEU A 693 -21.47 34.27 60.11
C LEU A 693 -22.29 35.39 59.49
N GLU A 694 -23.54 35.11 59.14
CA GLU A 694 -24.48 36.07 58.58
C GLU A 694 -25.68 36.23 59.53
N ILE A 695 -26.02 37.47 59.87
CA ILE A 695 -27.30 37.77 60.53
C ILE A 695 -28.39 37.90 59.46
N GLN A 696 -29.52 37.22 59.65
CA GLN A 696 -30.60 37.23 58.69
C GLN A 696 -31.51 38.45 58.89
N THR A 697 -31.62 39.25 57.84
CA THR A 697 -32.56 40.39 57.73
C THR A 697 -33.35 40.30 56.44
N ASP A 698 -34.42 41.09 56.33
CA ASP A 698 -35.07 41.37 55.05
C ASP A 698 -34.20 42.29 54.15
N ALA A 699 -34.78 42.75 53.04
CA ALA A 699 -34.12 43.61 52.07
C ALA A 699 -33.76 45.00 52.62
N ASP A 700 -34.50 45.47 53.63
CA ASP A 700 -34.36 46.80 54.24
C ASP A 700 -33.60 46.76 55.58
N ASN A 701 -32.87 45.67 55.83
CA ASN A 701 -32.11 45.39 57.06
C ASN A 701 -32.95 45.24 58.33
N PHE A 702 -34.26 45.04 58.23
CA PHE A 702 -35.08 44.74 59.40
C PHE A 702 -34.95 43.27 59.81
N LEU A 703 -34.88 43.06 61.13
CA LEU A 703 -34.99 41.74 61.76
C LEU A 703 -36.45 41.43 62.09
N GLN A 704 -37.20 42.47 62.48
CA GLN A 704 -38.65 42.50 62.64
C GLN A 704 -39.11 43.97 62.61
N LYS A 705 -40.43 44.21 62.65
CA LYS A 705 -40.98 45.57 62.67
C LYS A 705 -40.39 46.39 63.82
N GLY A 706 -39.81 47.54 63.50
CA GLY A 706 -39.19 48.43 64.48
C GLY A 706 -37.80 48.00 64.99
N VAL A 707 -37.21 46.92 64.45
CA VAL A 707 -35.88 46.44 64.84
C VAL A 707 -35.04 46.17 63.61
N ARG A 708 -33.88 46.82 63.49
CA ARG A 708 -33.05 46.74 62.29
C ARG A 708 -31.57 46.60 62.61
N LEU A 709 -30.82 46.01 61.69
CA LEU A 709 -29.36 45.99 61.78
C LEU A 709 -28.81 47.40 61.57
N ASN A 710 -27.96 47.86 62.49
CA ASN A 710 -27.34 49.18 62.40
C ASN A 710 -26.43 49.25 61.16
N ALA A 711 -26.39 50.39 60.49
CA ALA A 711 -25.57 50.60 59.29
C ALA A 711 -24.06 50.38 59.49
N THR A 712 -23.55 50.48 60.72
CA THR A 712 -22.13 50.18 61.03
C THR A 712 -21.85 48.69 61.22
N SER A 713 -22.89 47.86 61.29
CA SER A 713 -22.76 46.41 61.45
C SER A 713 -22.77 45.69 60.11
N GLU A 714 -21.74 44.87 59.89
CA GLU A 714 -21.68 44.03 58.70
C GLU A 714 -22.70 42.89 58.80
N ARG A 715 -23.56 42.76 57.77
CA ARG A 715 -24.54 41.67 57.70
C ARG A 715 -23.88 40.28 57.67
N ARG A 716 -22.74 40.15 56.98
CA ARG A 716 -21.98 38.89 56.85
C ARG A 716 -20.53 39.13 57.19
N ILE A 717 -20.03 38.40 58.17
CA ILE A 717 -18.66 38.51 58.68
C ILE A 717 -17.91 37.20 58.39
N ARG A 718 -16.73 37.29 57.76
CA ARG A 718 -15.84 36.13 57.56
C ARG A 718 -15.10 35.84 58.86
N ILE A 719 -15.19 34.61 59.34
CA ILE A 719 -14.49 34.13 60.52
C ILE A 719 -13.17 33.43 60.13
N GLY A 720 -13.18 32.62 59.06
CA GLY A 720 -12.03 31.81 58.66
C GLY A 720 -12.16 30.37 59.15
N SER A 721 -11.07 29.76 59.62
CA SER A 721 -11.12 28.36 60.10
C SER A 721 -11.43 28.29 61.60
N ILE A 722 -12.27 27.33 62.00
CA ILE A 722 -12.58 27.05 63.41
C ILE A 722 -12.25 25.58 63.67
N PRO A 723 -11.17 25.27 64.42
CA PRO A 723 -10.85 23.90 64.78
C PRO A 723 -11.98 23.19 65.52
N ALA A 724 -12.03 21.86 65.44
CA ALA A 724 -12.97 21.05 66.19
C ALA A 724 -12.91 21.37 67.69
N LYS A 725 -14.07 21.43 68.34
CA LYS A 725 -14.24 21.74 69.77
C LYS A 725 -13.73 23.12 70.23
N ARG A 726 -13.38 24.03 69.31
CA ARG A 726 -12.92 25.41 69.61
C ARG A 726 -13.95 26.46 69.23
N GLU A 727 -13.74 27.69 69.69
CA GLU A 727 -14.59 28.86 69.40
C GLU A 727 -13.83 29.97 68.67
N SER A 728 -14.57 30.79 67.92
CA SER A 728 -14.03 31.98 67.27
C SER A 728 -13.84 33.13 68.26
N ASN A 729 -13.04 34.13 67.86
CA ASN A 729 -13.07 35.45 68.48
C ASN A 729 -14.49 36.06 68.34
N PRO A 730 -14.92 36.90 69.30
CA PRO A 730 -16.25 37.51 69.28
C PRO A 730 -16.38 38.52 68.14
N ARG A 731 -17.50 38.49 67.44
CA ARG A 731 -17.91 39.45 66.40
C ARG A 731 -19.12 40.22 66.87
N ARG A 732 -19.10 41.55 66.79
CA ARG A 732 -20.15 42.40 67.33
C ARG A 732 -21.18 42.72 66.24
N PHE A 733 -22.45 42.57 66.57
CA PHE A 733 -23.56 43.12 65.79
C PHE A 733 -24.27 44.17 66.64
N ILE A 734 -24.55 45.33 66.05
CA ILE A 734 -25.29 46.42 66.66
C ILE A 734 -26.67 46.45 65.99
N ILE A 735 -27.72 46.38 66.79
CA ILE A 735 -29.10 46.32 66.34
C ILE A 735 -29.84 47.53 66.92
N ASP A 736 -30.40 48.37 66.05
CA ASP A 736 -31.21 49.51 66.47
C ASP A 736 -32.61 49.00 66.84
N VAL A 737 -33.00 49.17 68.11
CA VAL A 737 -34.35 48.87 68.60
C VAL A 737 -35.13 50.17 68.73
N GLN A 738 -36.11 50.38 67.86
CA GLN A 738 -36.93 51.60 67.85
C GLN A 738 -37.96 51.57 69.00
N ARG A 739 -38.52 52.73 69.38
CA ARG A 739 -39.57 52.77 70.41
C ARG A 739 -40.86 52.08 69.97
N ARG A 740 -41.19 52.12 68.67
CA ARG A 740 -42.27 51.34 68.07
C ARG A 740 -42.00 49.83 67.92
N ALA A 741 -40.83 49.33 68.32
CA ALA A 741 -40.55 47.90 68.22
C ALA A 741 -41.55 47.10 69.05
N GLU A 742 -42.02 45.95 68.56
CA GLU A 742 -42.95 45.12 69.33
C GLU A 742 -42.29 44.63 70.63
N VAL A 743 -42.97 44.81 71.77
CA VAL A 743 -42.53 44.31 73.08
C VAL A 743 -42.72 42.79 73.11
N GLY A 744 -41.72 42.05 73.57
CA GLY A 744 -41.74 40.59 73.56
C GLY A 744 -40.44 40.00 73.05
N GLU A 745 -40.49 38.77 72.52
CA GLU A 745 -39.30 38.07 72.02
C GLU A 745 -38.84 38.61 70.64
N LEU A 746 -37.55 38.86 70.51
CA LEU A 746 -36.82 39.21 69.29
C LEU A 746 -35.98 38.00 68.87
N PRO A 747 -36.41 37.23 67.86
CA PRO A 747 -35.65 36.11 67.30
C PRO A 747 -34.57 36.59 66.34
N ILE A 748 -33.31 36.62 66.78
CA ILE A 748 -32.15 36.93 65.95
C ILE A 748 -31.66 35.65 65.27
N ARG A 749 -31.89 35.53 63.97
CA ARG A 749 -31.49 34.35 63.19
C ARG A 749 -30.12 34.56 62.55
N PHE A 750 -29.26 33.56 62.69
CA PHE A 750 -27.94 33.53 62.08
C PHE A 750 -27.82 32.36 61.10
N ARG A 751 -27.12 32.58 59.99
CA ARG A 751 -26.63 31.55 59.07
C ARG A 751 -25.12 31.42 59.23
N ILE A 752 -24.66 30.19 59.44
CA ILE A 752 -23.25 29.86 59.50
C ILE A 752 -22.94 29.04 58.24
N THR A 753 -22.20 29.65 57.31
CA THR A 753 -21.77 29.03 56.06
C THR A 753 -20.32 28.59 56.18
N GLN A 754 -19.92 27.52 55.51
CA GLN A 754 -18.54 27.05 55.46
C GLN A 754 -18.26 26.34 54.12
N LYS A 755 -17.00 25.99 53.86
CA LYS A 755 -16.55 25.49 52.55
C LYS A 755 -17.15 24.13 52.17
N ASP A 756 -17.08 23.17 53.08
CA ASP A 756 -17.19 21.74 52.73
C ASP A 756 -18.59 21.17 53.05
N PHE A 757 -19.40 21.84 53.89
CA PHE A 757 -20.69 21.31 54.36
C PHE A 757 -21.83 22.33 54.29
N PRO A 758 -23.10 21.87 54.30
CA PRO A 758 -24.26 22.75 54.20
C PRO A 758 -24.35 23.83 55.28
N THR A 759 -25.05 24.91 54.94
CA THR A 759 -25.29 26.05 55.85
C THR A 759 -26.10 25.62 57.06
N GLN A 760 -25.65 26.01 58.26
CA GLN A 760 -26.36 25.77 59.51
C GLN A 760 -27.07 27.05 59.96
N LYS A 761 -28.30 26.92 60.45
CA LYS A 761 -29.07 28.03 60.99
C LYS A 761 -29.07 27.98 62.52
N ARG A 762 -28.90 29.12 63.16
CA ARG A 762 -28.94 29.27 64.62
C ARG A 762 -29.82 30.45 65.02
N LEU A 763 -30.37 30.40 66.21
CA LEU A 763 -31.28 31.40 66.75
C LEU A 763 -30.77 31.89 68.09
N VAL A 764 -30.76 33.19 68.28
CA VAL A 764 -30.59 33.83 69.59
C VAL A 764 -31.87 34.59 69.90
N ALA A 765 -32.46 34.34 71.07
CA ALA A 765 -33.65 35.05 71.53
C ALA A 765 -33.26 36.17 72.51
N VAL A 766 -33.78 37.37 72.26
CA VAL A 766 -33.60 38.55 73.11
C VAL A 766 -34.97 39.13 73.41
N LYS A 767 -35.24 39.59 74.61
CA LYS A 767 -36.54 40.17 74.96
C LYS A 767 -36.50 41.68 74.84
N ILE A 768 -37.44 42.27 74.12
CA ILE A 768 -37.66 43.71 74.06
C ILE A 768 -38.64 44.09 75.18
N ARG A 769 -38.27 45.05 76.02
CA ARG A 769 -39.15 45.66 77.03
C ARG A 769 -39.49 47.10 76.66
N ALA A 770 -40.62 47.59 77.14
CA ALA A 770 -41.03 48.98 76.95
C ALA A 770 -40.05 49.95 77.65
N SER A 771 -39.86 51.15 77.08
CA SER A 771 -39.04 52.20 77.69
C SER A 771 -39.72 52.76 78.95
N GLN A 772 -38.99 52.87 80.07
CA GLN A 772 -39.47 53.57 81.27
C GLN A 772 -39.17 55.08 81.18
N PRO A 773 -40.08 55.97 81.64
CA PRO A 773 -39.81 57.40 81.68
C PRO A 773 -38.76 57.73 82.76
N GLU A 774 -37.63 58.33 82.37
CA GLU A 774 -36.68 58.93 83.32
C GLU A 774 -37.20 60.30 83.78
N GLU A 775 -37.55 60.45 85.06
CA GLU A 775 -37.83 61.75 85.66
C GLU A 775 -36.53 62.52 85.87
N ARG A 776 -36.38 63.67 85.19
CA ARG A 776 -35.35 64.66 85.51
C ARG A 776 -36.03 65.95 85.94
N THR A 777 -35.89 66.31 87.21
CA THR A 777 -36.35 67.60 87.73
C THR A 777 -35.32 68.68 87.39
N VAL A 778 -35.69 69.62 86.52
CA VAL A 778 -34.92 70.86 86.28
C VAL A 778 -35.78 72.03 86.72
N VAL A 779 -35.35 72.76 87.76
CA VAL A 779 -36.07 73.93 88.27
C VAL A 779 -35.56 75.20 87.57
N ARG A 780 -36.42 75.84 86.76
CA ARG A 780 -36.36 77.28 86.46
C ARG A 780 -37.70 77.81 85.90
N GLY A 781 -38.41 78.62 86.69
CA GLY A 781 -39.38 79.66 86.29
C GLY A 781 -40.66 79.25 85.52
N ASP A 782 -41.80 79.25 86.23
CA ASP A 782 -43.21 79.49 85.85
C ASP A 782 -43.75 79.15 84.44
N THR A 783 -43.21 78.13 83.78
CA THR A 783 -43.97 77.34 82.80
C THR A 783 -43.52 75.89 82.85
N ALA A 784 -44.36 75.03 83.42
CA ALA A 784 -44.17 73.58 83.36
C ALA A 784 -44.41 73.09 81.93
N ARG A 785 -43.35 72.96 81.13
CA ARG A 785 -43.38 72.13 79.92
C ARG A 785 -43.06 70.69 80.31
N GLN A 786 -44.03 69.82 80.13
CA GLN A 786 -43.83 68.37 80.18
C GLN A 786 -42.92 67.98 78.99
N TYR A 787 -41.66 67.67 79.27
CA TYR A 787 -40.77 67.10 78.26
C TYR A 787 -40.96 65.58 78.25
N THR A 788 -41.74 65.06 77.29
CA THR A 788 -41.58 63.65 76.91
C THR A 788 -40.23 63.55 76.23
N ASN A 789 -39.27 62.91 76.89
CA ASN A 789 -37.92 62.73 76.36
C ASN A 789 -38.00 61.87 75.08
N ASN A 790 -38.15 62.50 73.91
CA ASN A 790 -38.25 61.80 72.64
C ASN A 790 -36.85 61.42 72.17
N MET A 791 -36.70 60.22 71.59
CA MET A 791 -35.48 59.94 70.87
C MET A 791 -35.47 60.77 69.60
N PRO A 792 -34.34 61.41 69.28
CA PRO A 792 -34.26 62.20 68.07
C PRO A 792 -34.38 61.28 66.84
N PRO A 793 -34.76 61.80 65.67
CA PRO A 793 -35.11 61.00 64.50
C PRO A 793 -34.01 60.02 64.13
N ILE A 794 -34.37 58.80 63.78
CA ILE A 794 -33.38 57.79 63.42
C ILE A 794 -32.95 58.01 61.97
N ILE A 795 -31.70 58.39 61.77
CA ILE A 795 -31.11 58.54 60.44
C ILE A 795 -30.36 57.25 60.07
N ASN A 796 -30.67 56.69 58.91
CA ASN A 796 -30.02 55.52 58.34
C ASN A 796 -29.47 55.84 56.98
N VAL A 797 -28.15 55.91 56.85
CA VAL A 797 -27.51 56.15 55.56
C VAL A 797 -27.27 54.81 54.87
N VAL A 798 -27.97 54.60 53.76
CA VAL A 798 -27.89 53.42 52.90
C VAL A 798 -26.72 53.53 51.95
N LEU A 799 -26.52 54.73 51.39
CA LEU A 799 -25.41 55.05 50.51
C LEU A 799 -24.78 56.37 50.95
N PRO A 800 -23.44 56.45 51.03
CA PRO A 800 -22.54 55.31 50.92
C PRO A 800 -22.66 54.37 52.14
N LYS A 801 -22.44 53.06 51.94
CA LYS A 801 -22.67 52.03 52.97
C LYS A 801 -21.79 52.19 54.21
N ASN A 802 -20.58 52.72 54.05
CA ASN A 802 -19.61 52.87 55.14
C ASN A 802 -19.54 54.34 55.59
N ARG A 803 -19.34 54.56 56.90
CA ARG A 803 -19.11 55.93 57.44
C ARG A 803 -17.79 56.55 56.98
N ARG A 804 -16.85 55.76 56.48
CA ARG A 804 -15.62 56.21 55.83
C ARG A 804 -15.48 55.52 54.47
N VAL A 805 -15.43 56.30 53.40
CA VAL A 805 -15.42 55.78 52.03
C VAL A 805 -14.29 56.43 51.26
N THR A 806 -13.58 55.66 50.44
CA THR A 806 -12.60 56.19 49.52
C THR A 806 -13.08 55.98 48.09
N THR A 807 -13.04 57.03 47.27
CA THR A 807 -13.49 56.95 45.86
C THR A 807 -12.58 57.79 44.96
N GLY A 808 -12.43 57.38 43.69
CA GLY A 808 -11.78 58.22 42.66
C GLY A 808 -12.75 59.20 42.00
N ASN A 809 -14.06 58.98 42.15
CA ASN A 809 -15.09 59.74 41.44
C ASN A 809 -15.26 61.15 42.04
N SER A 810 -15.66 62.09 41.18
CA SER A 810 -15.97 63.48 41.57
C SER A 810 -17.28 63.64 42.35
N PHE A 811 -18.04 62.56 42.56
CA PHE A 811 -19.26 62.54 43.35
C PHE A 811 -19.48 61.19 44.06
N VAL A 812 -20.35 61.17 45.07
CA VAL A 812 -20.87 59.95 45.71
C VAL A 812 -22.39 59.98 45.71
N ASN A 813 -23.02 58.85 45.37
CA ASN A 813 -24.46 58.69 45.56
C ASN A 813 -24.74 58.64 47.06
N PHE A 814 -25.65 59.48 47.52
CA PHE A 814 -26.10 59.54 48.90
C PHE A 814 -27.56 59.14 48.97
N LYS A 815 -27.86 58.12 49.77
CA LYS A 815 -29.22 57.68 50.04
C LYS A 815 -29.37 57.45 51.53
N SER A 816 -30.38 58.04 52.14
CA SER A 816 -30.68 57.84 53.56
C SER A 816 -32.16 57.83 53.84
N PHE A 817 -32.54 57.05 54.85
CA PHE A 817 -33.87 57.02 55.44
C PHE A 817 -33.83 57.70 56.79
N VAL A 818 -34.73 58.65 57.01
CA VAL A 818 -34.99 59.21 58.33
C VAL A 818 -36.36 58.73 58.76
N ASP A 819 -36.44 58.19 59.96
CA ASP A 819 -37.67 57.71 60.58
C ASP A 819 -37.85 58.38 61.94
N ASP A 820 -39.04 58.92 62.21
CA ASP A 820 -39.46 59.31 63.55
C ASP A 820 -40.91 58.91 63.79
N ASP A 821 -41.22 58.35 64.96
CA ASP A 821 -42.53 57.77 65.25
C ASP A 821 -43.65 58.83 65.37
N ARG A 822 -43.30 60.11 65.62
CA ARG A 822 -44.24 61.22 65.79
C ARG A 822 -44.25 62.16 64.60
N GLY A 823 -43.11 62.30 63.92
CA GLY A 823 -43.01 63.04 62.67
C GLY A 823 -41.64 63.71 62.53
N ILE A 824 -41.25 63.97 61.29
CA ILE A 824 -39.97 64.62 60.98
C ILE A 824 -40.26 66.07 60.63
N TYR A 825 -39.75 66.98 61.46
CA TYR A 825 -39.89 68.42 61.25
C TYR A 825 -38.99 68.92 60.12
N LYS A 826 -37.72 68.52 60.13
CA LYS A 826 -36.73 69.00 59.15
C LYS A 826 -35.60 68.00 58.98
N VAL A 827 -35.09 67.85 57.76
CA VAL A 827 -33.79 67.20 57.53
C VAL A 827 -32.87 68.15 56.79
N ILE A 828 -31.61 68.22 57.24
CA ILE A 828 -30.56 69.07 56.71
C ILE A 828 -29.43 68.16 56.26
N LEU A 829 -28.99 68.28 55.01
CA LEU A 829 -27.81 67.60 54.49
C LEU A 829 -26.75 68.63 54.12
N THR A 830 -25.57 68.54 54.73
CA THR A 830 -24.43 69.40 54.43
C THR A 830 -23.23 68.60 53.95
N VAL A 831 -22.43 69.22 53.08
CA VAL A 831 -21.18 68.67 52.56
C VAL A 831 -20.10 69.71 52.79
N ASN A 832 -19.09 69.37 53.58
CA ASN A 832 -18.04 70.27 54.05
C ASN A 832 -18.61 71.57 54.65
N GLY A 833 -19.70 71.44 55.43
CA GLY A 833 -20.38 72.57 56.07
C GLY A 833 -21.30 73.40 55.16
N LYS A 834 -21.40 73.08 53.86
CA LYS A 834 -22.34 73.74 52.94
C LYS A 834 -23.60 72.90 52.74
N GLU A 835 -24.76 73.46 53.04
CA GLU A 835 -26.06 72.79 52.84
C GLU A 835 -26.33 72.54 51.36
N ILE A 836 -26.78 71.32 51.04
CA ILE A 836 -27.26 70.95 49.71
C ILE A 836 -28.71 71.39 49.62
N LYS A 837 -28.95 72.42 48.79
CA LYS A 837 -30.30 72.91 48.49
C LYS A 837 -30.95 72.02 47.40
N ASP A 838 -32.28 71.99 47.37
CA ASP A 838 -33.10 71.18 46.45
C ASP A 838 -33.16 69.67 46.75
N LEU A 839 -33.22 69.32 48.03
CA LEU A 839 -33.69 67.98 48.42
C LEU A 839 -35.19 67.91 48.10
N GLN A 840 -35.62 66.97 47.26
CA GLN A 840 -37.03 66.59 47.11
C GLN A 840 -37.28 65.38 48.01
N PRO A 841 -37.51 65.56 49.33
CA PRO A 841 -37.89 64.43 50.17
C PRO A 841 -39.24 63.90 49.69
N ASP A 842 -39.38 62.59 49.66
CA ASP A 842 -40.69 61.95 49.51
C ASP A 842 -41.55 62.31 50.74
N GLU A 843 -42.56 63.18 50.57
CA GLU A 843 -43.41 63.72 51.64
C GLU A 843 -44.67 62.88 51.91
N THR A 844 -44.80 61.71 51.28
CA THR A 844 -46.00 60.86 51.37
C THR A 844 -46.32 60.35 52.78
N ASP A 845 -45.33 60.27 53.68
CA ASP A 845 -45.50 59.90 55.09
C ASP A 845 -44.86 60.95 56.00
N PRO A 846 -45.60 61.68 56.88
CA PRO A 846 -45.03 62.70 57.77
C PRO A 846 -44.01 62.12 58.78
N LYS A 847 -43.95 60.80 58.95
CA LYS A 847 -43.06 60.08 59.87
C LYS A 847 -41.78 59.56 59.22
N LYS A 848 -41.66 59.68 57.89
CA LYS A 848 -40.51 59.19 57.14
C LYS A 848 -40.00 60.22 56.15
N ARG A 849 -38.68 60.27 55.95
CA ARG A 849 -38.07 61.06 54.88
C ARG A 849 -37.03 60.20 54.17
N ILE A 850 -37.15 60.09 52.86
CA ILE A 850 -36.14 59.48 52.01
C ILE A 850 -35.35 60.62 51.37
N ILE A 851 -34.04 60.57 51.49
CA ILE A 851 -33.13 61.53 50.86
C ILE A 851 -32.25 60.74 49.91
N GLU A 852 -32.39 60.99 48.62
CA GLU A 852 -31.59 60.36 47.57
C GLU A 852 -31.04 61.44 46.64
N THR A 853 -29.72 61.62 46.63
CA THR A 853 -29.06 62.67 45.83
C THR A 853 -27.62 62.31 45.49
N ARG A 854 -27.01 63.04 44.56
CA ARG A 854 -25.58 62.92 44.22
C ARG A 854 -24.81 64.04 44.90
N ILE A 855 -23.88 63.67 45.77
CA ILE A 855 -23.04 64.62 46.51
C ILE A 855 -21.73 64.84 45.74
N PRO A 856 -21.44 66.06 45.26
CA PRO A 856 -20.15 66.38 44.65
C PRO A 856 -19.02 66.37 45.70
N LEU A 857 -17.84 65.89 45.31
CA LEU A 857 -16.67 65.69 46.17
C LEU A 857 -15.48 66.54 45.69
N ARG A 858 -14.84 67.24 46.63
CA ARG A 858 -13.53 67.87 46.42
C ARG A 858 -12.41 66.83 46.61
N GLY A 859 -11.23 67.09 46.08
CA GLY A 859 -10.06 66.25 46.37
C GLY A 859 -9.73 66.22 47.86
N GLY A 860 -9.33 65.05 48.37
CA GLY A 860 -9.11 64.84 49.81
C GLY A 860 -10.37 64.42 50.56
N GLU A 861 -10.36 64.58 51.88
CA GLU A 861 -11.47 64.18 52.75
C GLU A 861 -12.67 65.15 52.64
N ASN A 862 -13.87 64.60 52.41
CA ASN A 862 -15.12 65.36 52.41
C ASN A 862 -15.99 64.90 53.59
N LYS A 863 -16.43 65.82 54.42
CA LYS A 863 -17.35 65.57 55.54
C LYS A 863 -18.79 65.79 55.08
N ILE A 864 -19.54 64.72 54.95
CA ILE A 864 -20.98 64.73 54.66
C ILE A 864 -21.71 64.57 56.00
N GLN A 865 -22.62 65.49 56.32
CA GLN A 865 -23.31 65.52 57.60
C GLN A 865 -24.80 65.66 57.34
N ILE A 866 -25.59 64.73 57.86
CA ILE A 866 -27.04 64.76 57.83
C ILE A 866 -27.57 64.95 59.24
N ILE A 867 -28.46 65.92 59.42
CA ILE A 867 -29.10 66.26 60.69
C ILE A 867 -30.60 66.23 60.49
N ALA A 868 -31.31 65.46 61.29
CA ALA A 868 -32.77 65.37 61.24
C ALA A 868 -33.36 65.83 62.57
N TYR A 869 -34.45 66.59 62.49
CA TYR A 869 -35.19 67.15 63.61
C TYR A 869 -36.57 66.51 63.69
N ASP A 870 -36.96 66.04 64.86
CA ASP A 870 -38.34 65.58 65.10
C ASP A 870 -39.31 66.78 65.19
N ILE A 871 -40.62 66.52 65.30
CA ILE A 871 -41.65 67.57 65.49
C ILE A 871 -41.41 68.48 66.70
N ASP A 872 -40.68 68.01 67.72
CA ASP A 872 -40.31 68.79 68.91
C ASP A 872 -38.97 69.53 68.73
N LYS A 873 -38.38 69.45 67.53
CA LYS A 873 -37.11 70.07 67.13
C LYS A 873 -35.88 69.48 67.82
N ASN A 874 -35.94 68.24 68.29
CA ASN A 874 -34.76 67.50 68.78
C ASN A 874 -33.95 66.94 67.61
N PRO A 875 -32.63 67.23 67.51
CA PRO A 875 -31.81 66.78 66.40
C PRO A 875 -31.18 65.40 66.64
N ASN A 876 -31.08 64.60 65.58
CA ASN A 876 -30.09 63.52 65.46
C ASN A 876 -29.13 63.85 64.33
N GLU A 877 -27.90 63.37 64.42
CA GLU A 877 -26.86 63.65 63.44
C GLU A 877 -26.09 62.39 63.05
N VAL A 878 -25.84 62.23 61.74
CA VAL A 878 -24.91 61.24 61.21
C VAL A 878 -23.88 61.94 60.32
N ILE A 879 -22.60 61.66 60.59
CA ILE A 879 -21.46 62.15 59.82
C ILE A 879 -20.82 61.00 59.07
N ILE A 880 -20.51 61.24 57.79
CA ILE A 880 -19.80 60.35 56.88
C ILE A 880 -18.61 61.10 56.30
N TYR A 881 -17.46 60.44 56.27
CA TYR A 881 -16.27 60.96 55.62
C TYR A 881 -16.05 60.23 54.29
N VAL A 882 -15.96 60.98 53.20
CA VAL A 882 -15.66 60.44 51.88
C VAL A 882 -14.36 61.06 51.38
N THR A 883 -13.29 60.29 51.41
CA THR A 883 -12.00 60.69 50.86
C THR A 883 -12.01 60.46 49.36
N ARG A 884 -12.05 61.55 48.58
CA ARG A 884 -11.78 61.46 47.16
C ARG A 884 -10.27 61.40 46.98
N LYS A 885 -9.76 60.26 46.51
CA LYS A 885 -8.37 60.18 46.03
C LYS A 885 -8.31 60.95 44.72
N THR A 886 -7.90 62.21 44.79
CA THR A 886 -7.38 62.91 43.62
C THR A 886 -5.97 62.41 43.40
N ASN A 887 -5.66 61.97 42.18
CA ASN A 887 -4.30 61.57 41.80
C ASN A 887 -3.33 62.75 41.74
N ASP A 888 -3.73 63.93 42.24
CA ASP A 888 -2.94 65.16 42.21
C ASP A 888 -1.82 65.17 43.26
N ALA A 889 -1.78 64.21 44.18
CA ALA A 889 -0.75 64.12 45.23
C ALA A 889 0.29 62.99 45.01
N ILE A 890 0.24 62.26 43.89
CA ILE A 890 1.18 61.13 43.61
C ILE A 890 2.08 61.40 42.39
N TYR A 891 1.81 62.42 41.59
CA TYR A 891 2.67 62.79 40.46
C TYR A 891 3.22 64.19 40.71
N GLY A 892 4.54 64.37 40.55
CA GLY A 892 5.16 65.69 40.65
C GLY A 892 4.56 66.67 39.63
N LYS A 893 4.99 67.93 39.71
CA LYS A 893 4.51 69.03 38.87
C LYS A 893 4.52 68.63 37.39
N ARG A 894 3.46 68.96 36.68
CA ARG A 894 3.37 68.75 35.23
C ARG A 894 3.82 70.03 34.53
N VAL A 895 4.98 70.00 33.90
CA VAL A 895 5.54 71.15 33.19
C VAL A 895 5.74 70.80 31.72
N ALA A 896 5.48 71.75 30.83
CA ALA A 896 5.69 71.55 29.40
C ALA A 896 6.52 72.68 28.79
N LEU A 897 7.37 72.34 27.84
CA LEU A 897 8.03 73.29 26.95
C LEU A 897 7.51 73.05 25.54
N VAL A 898 6.92 74.08 24.95
CA VAL A 898 6.31 74.04 23.63
C VAL A 898 7.00 75.09 22.77
N ILE A 899 7.61 74.68 21.67
CA ILE A 899 8.32 75.59 20.75
C ILE A 899 7.72 75.48 19.35
N GLY A 900 7.40 76.62 18.75
CA GLY A 900 6.86 76.72 17.39
C GLY A 900 7.69 77.67 16.54
N ASN A 901 8.63 77.14 15.76
CA ASN A 901 9.46 77.92 14.85
C ASN A 901 8.90 77.85 13.43
N SER A 902 8.44 78.99 12.94
CA SER A 902 7.83 79.17 11.63
C SER A 902 8.71 80.02 10.72
N LYS A 903 9.27 81.12 11.22
CA LYS A 903 9.93 82.17 10.42
C LYS A 903 11.41 81.90 10.09
N TYR A 904 11.70 80.77 9.47
CA TYR A 904 13.05 80.49 8.99
C TYR A 904 13.47 81.46 7.88
N SER A 905 14.72 81.93 7.94
CA SER A 905 15.26 82.95 7.03
C SER A 905 15.22 82.58 5.55
N SER A 906 15.30 81.29 5.22
CA SER A 906 15.33 80.79 3.83
C SER A 906 14.13 79.95 3.40
N ASN A 907 13.28 79.47 4.32
CA ASN A 907 12.07 78.69 4.00
C ASN A 907 11.07 78.64 5.18
N SER A 908 10.26 79.69 5.32
CA SER A 908 9.27 79.85 6.39
C SER A 908 8.11 78.85 6.31
N LEU A 909 7.70 78.30 7.46
CA LEU A 909 6.63 77.32 7.62
C LEU A 909 5.34 78.00 8.09
N ARG A 910 4.18 77.59 7.56
CA ARG A 910 2.89 78.26 7.84
C ARG A 910 2.23 77.87 9.15
N ASN A 911 2.45 76.64 9.63
CA ASN A 911 1.65 76.02 10.69
C ASN A 911 2.31 75.94 12.09
N PRO A 912 3.65 75.85 12.24
CA PRO A 912 4.24 75.54 13.54
C PRO A 912 3.86 76.46 14.70
N LYS A 913 3.66 77.76 14.43
CA LYS A 913 3.18 78.71 15.44
C LYS A 913 1.77 78.34 15.92
N ASN A 914 0.84 78.09 14.99
CA ASN A 914 -0.54 77.77 15.32
C ASN A 914 -0.60 76.44 16.10
N ASP A 915 0.16 75.44 15.66
CA ASP A 915 0.22 74.13 16.31
C ASP A 915 0.75 74.23 17.74
N ALA A 916 1.80 75.05 17.95
CA ALA A 916 2.36 75.30 19.27
C ALA A 916 1.38 76.05 20.20
N GLU A 917 0.65 77.04 19.70
CA GLU A 917 -0.36 77.78 20.48
C GLU A 917 -1.56 76.88 20.85
N ASP A 918 -2.03 76.04 19.92
CA ASP A 918 -3.09 75.06 20.19
C ASP A 918 -2.66 74.01 21.21
N MET A 919 -1.43 73.51 21.09
CA MET A 919 -0.87 72.57 22.05
C MET A 919 -0.72 73.21 23.43
N GLU A 920 -0.29 74.47 23.52
CA GLU A 920 -0.21 75.20 24.78
C GLU A 920 -1.58 75.28 25.49
N ARG A 921 -2.63 75.61 24.74
CA ARG A 921 -4.00 75.72 25.26
C ARG A 921 -4.49 74.39 25.83
N VAL A 922 -4.38 73.31 25.06
CA VAL A 922 -4.83 71.97 25.51
C VAL A 922 -4.03 71.51 26.73
N LEU A 923 -2.71 71.71 26.73
CA LEU A 923 -1.87 71.29 27.85
C LEU A 923 -2.18 72.07 29.14
N LYS A 924 -2.47 73.37 29.04
CA LYS A 924 -2.93 74.16 30.20
C LYS A 924 -4.28 73.67 30.73
N GLU A 925 -5.23 73.34 29.87
CA GLU A 925 -6.55 72.82 30.26
C GLU A 925 -6.45 71.51 31.05
N ILE A 926 -5.47 70.66 30.72
CA ILE A 926 -5.23 69.39 31.43
C ILE A 926 -4.19 69.50 32.56
N GLY A 927 -3.83 70.73 32.94
CA GLY A 927 -3.09 71.04 34.16
C GLY A 927 -1.56 71.12 34.04
N PHE A 928 -0.99 71.24 32.83
CA PHE A 928 0.43 71.53 32.66
C PHE A 928 0.73 73.03 32.85
N LYS A 929 1.87 73.33 33.46
CA LYS A 929 2.48 74.66 33.41
C LYS A 929 3.35 74.75 32.15
N VAL A 930 2.86 75.44 31.13
CA VAL A 930 3.48 75.51 29.81
C VAL A 930 4.38 76.74 29.65
N ALA A 931 5.59 76.54 29.14
CA ALA A 931 6.46 77.57 28.61
C ALA A 931 6.40 77.51 27.07
N LEU A 932 5.78 78.51 26.46
CA LEU A 932 5.63 78.61 25.00
C LEU A 932 6.70 79.55 24.42
N GLY A 933 7.42 79.10 23.39
CA GLY A 933 8.36 79.94 22.63
C GLY A 933 8.10 79.85 21.13
N ILE A 934 7.96 80.98 20.46
CA ILE A 934 7.61 81.05 19.03
C ILE A 934 8.73 81.77 18.27
N ASP A 935 9.11 81.22 17.12
CA ASP A 935 10.13 81.77 16.22
C ASP A 935 11.46 82.11 16.93
N LEU A 936 11.95 81.18 17.76
CA LEU A 936 13.11 81.40 18.63
C LEU A 936 14.43 81.19 17.88
N ASN A 937 15.41 82.05 18.17
CA ASN A 937 16.78 81.83 17.78
C ASN A 937 17.50 80.84 18.69
N ARG A 938 18.73 80.42 18.35
CA ARG A 938 19.46 79.37 19.08
C ARG A 938 19.62 79.71 20.57
N GLN A 939 20.06 80.92 20.87
CA GLN A 939 20.29 81.35 22.26
C GLN A 939 18.98 81.42 23.05
N GLU A 940 17.88 81.79 22.40
CA GLU A 940 16.56 81.82 23.01
C GLU A 940 16.03 80.40 23.26
N MET A 941 16.17 79.49 22.29
CA MET A 941 15.82 78.07 22.48
C MET A 941 16.59 77.47 23.67
N GLU A 942 17.90 77.69 23.76
CA GLU A 942 18.73 77.23 24.88
C GLU A 942 18.23 77.79 26.23
N LYS A 943 17.83 79.07 26.29
CA LYS A 943 17.26 79.67 27.50
C LYS A 943 15.92 79.06 27.89
N TYR A 944 15.04 78.80 26.92
CA TYR A 944 13.74 78.17 27.19
C TYR A 944 13.90 76.71 27.65
N ILE A 945 14.85 75.98 27.07
CA ILE A 945 15.21 74.62 27.51
C ILE A 945 15.79 74.63 28.92
N GLU A 946 16.72 75.53 29.24
CA GLU A 946 17.30 75.58 30.59
C GLU A 946 16.25 76.04 31.62
N ARG A 947 15.33 76.94 31.25
CA ARG A 947 14.21 77.31 32.11
C ARG A 947 13.26 76.15 32.32
N PHE A 948 12.99 75.35 31.30
CA PHE A 948 12.18 74.14 31.41
C PHE A 948 12.84 73.14 32.37
N ARG A 949 14.13 72.88 32.19
CA ARG A 949 14.94 72.00 33.05
C ARG A 949 14.96 72.45 34.50
N LYS A 950 15.19 73.74 34.76
CA LYS A 950 15.21 74.32 36.13
C LYS A 950 13.85 74.25 36.84
N ASN A 951 12.75 74.18 36.09
CA ASN A 951 11.41 74.06 36.66
C ASN A 951 10.97 72.60 36.89
N MET A 952 11.79 71.62 36.48
CA MET A 952 11.57 70.20 36.78
C MET A 952 12.37 69.78 38.02
N LEU A 953 11.71 69.07 38.94
CA LEU A 953 12.31 68.35 40.06
C LEU A 953 12.11 66.84 39.89
N ASP A 954 12.85 66.03 40.65
CA ASP A 954 12.69 64.56 40.63
C ASP A 954 11.26 64.17 41.04
N GLY A 955 10.58 63.43 40.15
CA GLY A 955 9.18 63.02 40.31
C GLY A 955 8.17 63.83 39.50
N ASP A 956 8.58 64.93 38.85
CA ASP A 956 7.75 65.76 37.97
C ASP A 956 7.55 65.10 36.58
N ALA A 957 6.41 65.37 35.92
CA ALA A 957 6.14 64.90 34.56
C ALA A 957 6.40 66.03 33.55
N GLY A 958 7.37 65.82 32.65
CA GLY A 958 7.79 66.79 31.65
C GLY A 958 7.30 66.42 30.27
N LEU A 959 6.78 67.40 29.53
CA LEU A 959 6.41 67.25 28.13
C LEU A 959 7.14 68.29 27.28
N PHE A 960 7.85 67.85 26.25
CA PHE A 960 8.46 68.73 25.27
C PHE A 960 7.76 68.57 23.92
N PHE A 961 7.33 69.68 23.33
CA PHE A 961 6.73 69.72 22.00
C PHE A 961 7.49 70.73 21.15
N TYR A 962 7.85 70.34 19.94
CA TYR A 962 8.51 71.21 18.97
C TYR A 962 7.84 71.06 17.61
N ALA A 963 7.48 72.19 17.01
CA ALA A 963 7.06 72.30 15.63
C ALA A 963 7.99 73.27 14.91
N GLY A 964 8.55 72.85 13.78
CA GLY A 964 9.55 73.60 13.01
C GLY A 964 10.39 72.65 12.16
N HIS A 965 11.43 73.16 11.50
CA HIS A 965 12.40 72.32 10.80
C HIS A 965 13.33 71.61 11.80
N ALA A 966 13.54 70.32 11.58
CA ALA A 966 14.50 69.51 12.33
C ALA A 966 15.31 68.67 11.35
N ASN A 967 16.58 68.43 11.66
CA ASN A 967 17.45 67.58 10.86
C ASN A 967 17.97 66.41 11.68
N GLN A 968 18.20 65.25 11.05
CA GLN A 968 18.80 64.10 11.71
C GLN A 968 20.21 63.87 11.16
N TYR A 969 21.21 63.83 12.05
CA TYR A 969 22.60 63.55 11.69
C TYR A 969 23.22 62.56 12.67
N ASN A 970 23.84 61.50 12.15
CA ASN A 970 24.39 60.39 12.95
C ASN A 970 23.41 59.83 14.01
N GLY A 971 22.13 59.72 13.64
CA GLY A 971 21.08 59.21 14.53
C GLY A 971 20.63 60.19 15.62
N ILE A 972 21.19 61.40 15.68
CA ILE A 972 20.82 62.47 16.61
C ILE A 972 19.93 63.48 15.88
N ASN A 973 18.78 63.80 16.48
CA ASN A 973 17.86 64.81 15.94
C ASN A 973 18.23 66.20 16.47
N TYR A 974 18.47 67.13 15.56
CA TYR A 974 18.77 68.53 15.82
C TYR A 974 17.54 69.39 15.51
N LEU A 975 17.15 70.20 16.48
CA LEU A 975 16.07 71.19 16.32
C LEU A 975 16.66 72.48 15.78
N LEU A 976 16.11 73.01 14.70
CA LEU A 976 16.73 74.15 14.02
C LEU A 976 16.14 75.49 14.52
N PRO A 977 16.98 76.44 14.93
CA PRO A 977 16.54 77.79 15.27
C PRO A 977 16.22 78.58 13.99
N VAL A 978 15.43 79.65 14.09
CA VAL A 978 14.89 80.36 12.92
C VAL A 978 15.95 81.04 12.03
N GLU A 979 17.12 81.36 12.57
CA GLU A 979 18.25 81.93 11.83
C GLU A 979 19.05 80.89 11.03
N PHE A 980 18.80 79.59 11.26
CA PHE A 980 19.47 78.52 10.53
C PHE A 980 19.02 78.49 9.07
N ASN A 981 19.97 78.56 8.14
CA ASN A 981 19.67 78.49 6.71
C ASN A 981 19.38 77.05 6.31
N VAL A 982 18.12 76.72 6.10
CA VAL A 982 17.67 75.35 5.84
C VAL A 982 18.13 74.83 4.47
N ASN A 983 18.44 75.72 3.52
CA ASN A 983 18.89 75.36 2.16
C ASN A 983 20.37 74.92 2.11
N THR A 984 21.14 75.05 3.19
CA THR A 984 22.52 74.52 3.25
C THR A 984 22.58 73.04 3.66
N LEU A 985 21.44 72.38 3.89
CA LEU A 985 21.34 70.98 4.30
C LEU A 985 21.16 69.98 3.13
N GLU A 986 20.97 70.43 1.89
CA GLU A 986 20.84 69.54 0.72
C GLU A 986 22.16 69.25 -0.02
N ASP A 987 23.29 69.87 0.36
CA ASP A 987 24.55 69.82 -0.42
C ASP A 987 25.85 69.68 0.43
N LYS A 988 25.84 69.00 1.59
CA LYS A 988 27.07 68.77 2.38
C LYS A 988 27.23 67.33 2.87
N ASP A 989 28.38 66.74 2.54
CA ASP A 989 28.86 65.43 2.98
C ASP A 989 28.84 65.26 4.52
N ASP A 990 28.54 64.03 4.94
CA ASP A 990 28.23 63.52 6.30
C ASP A 990 29.35 63.68 7.37
N ASN A 991 30.18 64.72 7.35
CA ASN A 991 31.23 64.93 8.35
C ASN A 991 31.31 66.35 8.98
N GLU A 992 30.45 67.30 8.63
CA GLU A 992 30.39 68.62 9.31
C GLU A 992 28.95 69.16 9.47
N ILE A 993 28.14 68.56 10.36
CA ILE A 993 26.92 69.16 10.94
C ILE A 993 27.03 69.18 12.47
#